data_AF-A0A1L9PXT5-F1
#
_entry.id   AF-A0A1L9PXT5-F1
#
_cell.length_a   1.000
_cell.length_b   1.000
_cell.length_c   1.000
_cell.angle_alpha   90.00
_cell.angle_beta   90.00
_cell.angle_gamma   90.00
#
_symmetry.space_group_name_H-M   'P 1'
#
loop_
_entity.id
_entity.type
_entity.pdbx_description
1 polymer ?
#
loop_
_entity_poly.entity_id
_entity_poly.type
_entity_poly.pdbx_seq_one_letter_code
_entity_poly.pdbx_strand_id
1 'polypeptide(L)'
;MDAFEYNANPGRVIFGSGTLQKLPDEIARLEKKAPLVLSTPQQVSHAERIKEVLKGQVAGVFTEATMHTPTNITDKAVEYAKAQNADVVVSIGGGSTIGLGKAISIRTGIYHICVPTTYAGSEMTPILGETADGLKKTRSDPKILPGTVIYDVDLTMTLPTGMSATSGVNAIAHAVEALYARNTNPVINLMALEGTRALASALPEIVENPSSQSARSLALYGAWLCGTCLGSVGMSIHHKLCHTLGGSFNLPHAETHTAVLPHAISYNAPNIPEAMKKLAEVLPESNGDAIHGLNVLLTKLKVKRGVKDFGMKEEDIDKAADIAVGNPYWNPREIQRAPIRELIRRNKMTSELEAAPVLSTPDDRILEATDSVVPEASRSLSEEELAITYDIERTLKEIRQARYKRIALQFPDDMLPDAPRVFQLLSRGLETRDIVDGKKDEAEGESSTTNGLADSVSRLDVQDAAEQPPKLYILADTSYGTCCVDEVAAEHVDADVVVHYGRSCLSPTARLPVIYVFTHKELHLDPLVKAFKATYPDPTAKVILAADVTYSDHVPEVYSRLAQEGYSNLFATALLHDPSSVIPNRTVPDSVKEAPESLIDWQLFHISEPPTALLMTLASRVAAIHIYPTDSPAGSDVKPLPASTSAILRRRYAILTRLSTVPIFGILVNTLSVKNYLHIVDHVKQKIAAAGKKSYMFVVGKLNAAKVANFSEIGGWVVIGCWESSLVDSKDFWKPVITPFELEVALKGDDERVWTGAWQSDFQSILDQPPAGLSNSGEEAKDSTATATGNDNQNDEDQDQNRDQDEDDMSEPESAPPEFDLRTGRYVSHTRPMQESAPSVSAQGGSKAANAAISAANGPSAARALARRAKGDLAMIGGSFSPGAEFLRSQRTWTGLGSDFNSAANSVQYDGEGEDDSTLVVEGRKGIARGYTVGESVDRH
;
A
#
# COMPACT_ATOMS: atom_id res chain seq x y z
N MET A 1 41.58 4.56 10.02
CA MET A 1 40.75 4.31 11.21
C MET A 1 40.51 5.65 11.87
N ASP A 2 39.28 5.91 12.27
CA ASP A 2 38.93 7.14 12.98
C ASP A 2 39.42 7.08 14.44
N ALA A 3 39.64 8.24 15.05
CA ALA A 3 40.01 8.30 16.46
C ALA A 3 38.82 7.91 17.33
N PHE A 4 39.03 7.03 18.30
CA PHE A 4 38.00 6.57 19.22
C PHE A 4 38.52 6.52 20.66
N GLU A 5 37.60 6.62 21.62
CA GLU A 5 37.84 6.40 23.04
C GLU A 5 37.15 5.10 23.46
N TYR A 6 37.84 4.26 24.24
CA TYR A 6 37.27 3.03 24.79
C TYR A 6 37.54 2.97 26.30
N ASN A 7 36.49 3.25 27.08
CA ASN A 7 36.50 3.10 28.53
C ASN A 7 35.95 1.71 28.89
N ALA A 8 36.82 0.83 29.37
CA ALA A 8 36.42 -0.48 29.86
C ALA A 8 35.65 -0.34 31.19
N ASN A 9 34.36 -0.71 31.19
CA ASN A 9 33.55 -0.71 32.40
C ASN A 9 34.10 -1.72 33.43
N PRO A 10 34.35 -1.30 34.70
CA PRO A 10 34.99 -2.15 35.71
C PRO A 10 33.99 -3.13 36.35
N GLY A 11 33.62 -4.18 35.62
CA GLY A 11 32.70 -5.24 36.08
C GLY A 11 33.35 -6.61 36.16
N ARG A 12 33.06 -7.37 37.22
CA ARG A 12 33.41 -8.81 37.32
C ARG A 12 32.24 -9.66 36.82
N VAL A 13 32.50 -10.54 35.86
CA VAL A 13 31.48 -11.43 35.27
C VAL A 13 31.77 -12.89 35.61
N ILE A 14 30.74 -13.62 36.03
CA ILE A 14 30.76 -15.07 36.23
C ILE A 14 29.66 -15.65 35.35
N PHE A 15 29.98 -16.63 34.51
CA PHE A 15 29.08 -17.15 33.49
C PHE A 15 29.08 -18.69 33.45
N GLY A 16 27.91 -19.31 33.29
CA GLY A 16 27.75 -20.76 33.12
C GLY A 16 26.44 -21.29 33.72
N SER A 17 26.28 -22.62 33.73
CA SER A 17 25.24 -23.32 34.51
C SER A 17 25.73 -23.53 35.96
N GLY A 18 24.82 -23.47 36.93
CA GLY A 18 25.10 -23.69 38.36
C GLY A 18 26.01 -22.63 39.01
N THR A 19 26.31 -21.52 38.33
CA THR A 19 27.21 -20.47 38.81
C THR A 19 26.68 -19.72 40.04
N LEU A 20 25.39 -19.80 40.34
CA LEU A 20 24.78 -19.29 41.57
C LEU A 20 25.51 -19.81 42.82
N GLN A 21 26.04 -21.04 42.77
CA GLN A 21 26.79 -21.65 43.88
C GLN A 21 28.10 -20.91 44.23
N LYS A 22 28.57 -19.99 43.38
CA LYS A 22 29.74 -19.13 43.64
C LYS A 22 29.41 -17.82 44.35
N LEU A 23 28.12 -17.53 44.59
CA LEU A 23 27.69 -16.33 45.33
C LEU A 23 28.30 -16.22 46.75
N PRO A 24 28.43 -17.31 47.55
CA PRO A 24 29.11 -17.24 48.85
C PRO A 24 30.58 -16.82 48.72
N ASP A 25 31.29 -17.36 47.72
CA ASP A 25 32.69 -17.04 47.44
C ASP A 25 32.87 -15.58 47.03
N GLU A 26 31.93 -15.03 46.24
CA GLU A 26 31.95 -13.62 45.84
C GLU A 26 31.65 -12.65 46.98
N ILE A 27 30.72 -13.00 47.88
CA ILE A 27 30.44 -12.23 49.09
C ILE A 27 31.66 -12.26 50.04
N ALA A 28 32.31 -13.41 50.19
CA ALA A 28 33.55 -13.55 50.95
C ALA A 28 34.72 -12.76 50.33
N ARG A 29 34.87 -12.77 49.00
CA ARG A 29 35.87 -11.98 48.25
C ARG A 29 35.69 -10.46 48.41
N LEU A 30 34.49 -10.01 48.77
CA LEU A 30 34.17 -8.61 49.04
C LEU A 30 34.27 -8.25 50.53
N GLU A 31 34.65 -9.21 51.38
CA GLU A 31 34.71 -9.13 52.84
C GLU A 31 33.35 -8.78 53.48
N LYS A 32 32.25 -9.21 52.85
CA LYS A 32 30.86 -8.93 53.25
C LYS A 32 30.20 -10.11 53.96
N LYS A 33 29.19 -9.83 54.77
CA LYS A 33 28.57 -10.80 55.72
C LYS A 33 27.06 -10.63 55.89
N ALA A 34 26.48 -9.52 55.45
CA ALA A 34 25.09 -9.15 55.65
C ALA A 34 24.41 -8.85 54.31
N PRO A 35 24.20 -9.87 53.43
CA PRO A 35 23.58 -9.67 52.14
C PRO A 35 22.07 -9.43 52.28
N LEU A 36 21.60 -8.30 51.73
CA LEU A 36 20.18 -8.05 51.47
C LEU A 36 19.80 -8.65 50.11
N VAL A 37 18.89 -9.62 50.12
CA VAL A 37 18.38 -10.23 48.89
C VAL A 37 17.18 -9.44 48.37
N LEU A 38 17.20 -9.05 47.10
CA LEU A 38 16.08 -8.39 46.42
C LEU A 38 15.44 -9.32 45.38
N SER A 39 14.11 -9.29 45.29
CA SER A 39 13.32 -9.91 44.21
C SER A 39 12.01 -9.15 44.00
N THR A 40 11.28 -9.46 42.92
CA THR A 40 9.87 -9.04 42.75
C THR A 40 8.94 -10.04 43.46
N PRO A 41 7.64 -9.72 43.68
CA PRO A 41 6.70 -10.64 44.32
C PRO A 41 6.50 -11.96 43.56
N GLN A 42 6.82 -11.99 42.26
CA GLN A 42 6.74 -13.17 41.40
C GLN A 42 8.01 -14.04 41.45
N GLN A 43 9.10 -13.54 42.04
CA GLN A 43 10.41 -14.22 42.07
C GLN A 43 10.88 -14.56 43.50
N VAL A 44 9.96 -14.64 44.46
CA VAL A 44 10.25 -15.01 45.87
C VAL A 44 10.95 -16.37 45.98
N SER A 45 10.57 -17.35 45.16
CA SER A 45 11.22 -18.67 45.09
C SER A 45 12.71 -18.59 44.71
N HIS A 46 13.09 -17.63 43.86
CA HIS A 46 14.49 -17.37 43.52
C HIS A 46 15.24 -16.70 44.69
N ALA A 47 14.59 -15.82 45.45
CA ALA A 47 15.18 -15.20 46.65
C ALA A 47 15.38 -16.21 47.79
N GLU A 48 14.44 -17.14 47.99
CA GLU A 48 14.62 -18.27 48.92
C GLU A 48 15.75 -19.19 48.44
N ARG A 49 15.89 -19.45 47.14
CA ARG A 49 17.04 -20.21 46.60
C ARG A 49 18.40 -19.50 46.78
N ILE A 50 18.45 -18.16 46.77
CA ILE A 50 19.64 -17.40 47.18
C ILE A 50 19.95 -17.66 48.67
N LYS A 51 18.93 -17.59 49.53
CA LYS A 51 19.04 -17.81 50.98
C LYS A 51 19.42 -19.26 51.31
N GLU A 52 19.01 -20.26 50.52
CA GLU A 52 19.49 -21.65 50.59
C GLU A 52 20.99 -21.75 50.27
N VAL A 53 21.43 -21.17 49.15
CA VAL A 53 22.86 -21.13 48.75
C VAL A 53 23.72 -20.42 49.80
N LEU A 54 23.19 -19.37 50.42
CA LEU A 54 23.82 -18.65 51.53
C LEU A 54 23.59 -19.31 52.91
N LYS A 55 22.96 -20.49 52.98
CA LYS A 55 22.73 -21.27 54.21
C LYS A 55 22.04 -20.47 55.31
N GLY A 56 21.12 -19.59 54.92
CA GLY A 56 20.39 -18.67 55.81
C GLY A 56 21.14 -17.40 56.20
N GLN A 57 22.39 -17.21 55.76
CA GLN A 57 23.20 -16.03 56.08
C GLN A 57 22.82 -14.83 55.21
N VAL A 58 21.65 -14.25 55.49
CA VAL A 58 21.13 -13.04 54.86
C VAL A 58 20.75 -12.00 55.91
N ALA A 59 20.97 -10.72 55.61
CA ALA A 59 20.50 -9.61 56.44
C ALA A 59 18.97 -9.49 56.39
N GLY A 60 18.39 -9.78 55.22
CA GLY A 60 16.96 -9.80 55.00
C GLY A 60 16.62 -10.16 53.57
N VAL A 61 15.33 -10.24 53.28
CA VAL A 61 14.79 -10.42 51.93
C VAL A 61 13.73 -9.35 51.69
N PHE A 62 13.89 -8.57 50.62
CA PHE A 62 12.94 -7.55 50.22
C PHE A 62 12.33 -7.92 48.87
N THR A 63 11.03 -8.25 48.89
CA THR A 63 10.30 -8.83 47.76
C THR A 63 9.39 -7.84 47.03
N GLU A 64 9.29 -6.58 47.49
CA GLU A 64 8.41 -5.56 46.89
C GLU A 64 8.99 -4.90 45.61
N ALA A 65 10.02 -5.46 44.97
CA ALA A 65 10.65 -4.82 43.80
C ALA A 65 9.63 -4.65 42.66
N THR A 66 9.37 -3.39 42.30
CA THR A 66 8.24 -2.96 41.46
C THR A 66 8.74 -2.39 40.14
N MET A 67 7.94 -2.52 39.07
CA MET A 67 8.29 -2.03 37.74
C MET A 67 8.56 -0.52 37.73
N HIS A 68 9.58 -0.10 36.97
CA HIS A 68 10.06 1.29 36.86
C HIS A 68 10.63 1.92 38.14
N THR A 69 10.92 1.11 39.18
CA THR A 69 11.66 1.54 40.38
C THR A 69 11.07 2.80 41.03
N PRO A 70 9.80 2.77 41.50
CA PRO A 70 9.15 3.94 42.06
C PRO A 70 9.79 4.34 43.40
N THR A 71 9.99 5.64 43.62
CA THR A 71 10.83 6.13 44.73
C THR A 71 10.32 5.72 46.10
N ASN A 72 9.01 5.66 46.32
CA ASN A 72 8.43 5.17 47.58
C ASN A 72 8.81 3.71 47.92
N ILE A 73 9.03 2.85 46.93
CA ILE A 73 9.53 1.48 47.13
C ILE A 73 11.05 1.49 47.33
N THR A 74 11.78 2.35 46.61
CA THR A 74 13.22 2.54 46.82
C THR A 74 13.54 3.03 48.23
N ASP A 75 12.79 4.01 48.74
CA ASP A 75 13.06 4.63 50.03
C ASP A 75 12.72 3.66 51.16
N LYS A 76 11.59 2.93 51.09
CA LYS A 76 11.31 1.73 51.91
C LYS A 76 12.47 0.73 51.89
N ALA A 77 12.99 0.38 50.71
CA ALA A 77 14.05 -0.61 50.58
C ALA A 77 15.39 -0.12 51.15
N VAL A 78 15.67 1.18 51.09
CA VAL A 78 16.84 1.82 51.73
C VAL A 78 16.68 1.88 53.24
N GLU A 79 15.49 2.17 53.76
CA GLU A 79 15.19 2.10 55.20
C GLU A 79 15.32 0.67 55.72
N TYR A 80 14.79 -0.31 54.99
CA TYR A 80 14.94 -1.73 55.30
C TYR A 80 16.42 -2.18 55.25
N ALA A 81 17.17 -1.78 54.22
CA ALA A 81 18.61 -2.08 54.12
C ALA A 81 19.41 -1.53 55.31
N LYS A 82 19.09 -0.31 55.76
CA LYS A 82 19.69 0.29 56.97
C LYS A 82 19.26 -0.44 58.24
N ALA A 83 17.98 -0.76 58.39
CA ALA A 83 17.46 -1.46 59.56
C ALA A 83 18.05 -2.87 59.73
N GLN A 84 18.26 -3.59 58.62
CA GLN A 84 18.93 -4.90 58.63
C GLN A 84 20.48 -4.81 58.63
N ASN A 85 21.06 -3.61 58.66
CA ASN A 85 22.51 -3.37 58.59
C ASN A 85 23.20 -4.07 57.41
N ALA A 86 22.57 -4.05 56.24
CA ALA A 86 23.06 -4.75 55.05
C ALA A 86 24.39 -4.13 54.53
N ASP A 87 25.35 -4.98 54.18
CA ASP A 87 26.69 -4.57 53.71
C ASP A 87 26.99 -4.94 52.25
N VAL A 88 26.11 -5.73 51.62
CA VAL A 88 26.03 -6.02 50.19
C VAL A 88 24.56 -6.20 49.78
N VAL A 89 24.22 -5.78 48.56
CA VAL A 89 22.90 -6.01 47.95
C VAL A 89 23.03 -7.07 46.87
N VAL A 90 22.18 -8.09 46.92
CA VAL A 90 22.10 -9.17 45.92
C VAL A 90 20.73 -9.10 45.23
N SER A 91 20.68 -8.59 44.00
CA SER A 91 19.42 -8.55 43.23
C SER A 91 19.29 -9.78 42.32
N ILE A 92 18.32 -10.64 42.60
CA ILE A 92 17.96 -11.76 41.72
C ILE A 92 16.66 -11.46 40.98
N GLY A 93 16.71 -11.50 39.65
CA GLY A 93 15.54 -11.30 38.80
C GLY A 93 15.82 -10.49 37.54
N GLY A 94 14.77 -9.82 37.03
CA GLY A 94 14.87 -8.95 35.88
C GLY A 94 15.33 -7.50 36.17
N GLY A 95 15.27 -6.66 35.14
CA GLY A 95 15.72 -5.27 35.17
C GLY A 95 15.11 -4.40 36.28
N SER A 96 13.90 -4.70 36.76
CA SER A 96 13.25 -4.03 37.90
C SER A 96 13.98 -4.30 39.22
N THR A 97 14.36 -5.55 39.50
CA THR A 97 15.09 -5.92 40.71
C THR A 97 16.51 -5.35 40.70
N ILE A 98 17.17 -5.39 39.54
CA ILE A 98 18.49 -4.79 39.32
C ILE A 98 18.40 -3.27 39.48
N GLY A 99 17.35 -2.64 38.97
CA GLY A 99 17.05 -1.21 39.16
C GLY A 99 16.90 -0.81 40.63
N LEU A 100 16.18 -1.62 41.43
CA LEU A 100 16.10 -1.39 42.88
C LEU A 100 17.47 -1.55 43.56
N GLY A 101 18.24 -2.59 43.22
CA GLY A 101 19.58 -2.81 43.79
C GLY A 101 20.54 -1.64 43.51
N LYS A 102 20.53 -1.15 42.28
CA LYS A 102 21.21 0.10 41.88
C LYS A 102 20.76 1.31 42.69
N ALA A 103 19.44 1.45 42.88
CA ALA A 103 18.84 2.58 43.58
C ALA A 103 19.15 2.62 45.08
N ILE A 104 19.36 1.45 45.71
CA ILE A 104 19.91 1.32 47.07
C ILE A 104 21.42 1.63 47.04
N SER A 105 22.19 0.97 46.18
CA SER A 105 23.65 1.12 46.07
C SER A 105 24.09 2.58 45.96
N ILE A 106 23.53 3.32 45.00
CA ILE A 106 23.88 4.74 44.76
C ILE A 106 23.45 5.69 45.89
N ARG A 107 22.53 5.28 46.78
CA ARG A 107 22.09 6.05 47.96
C ARG A 107 22.85 5.71 49.24
N THR A 108 23.49 4.55 49.30
CA THR A 108 24.04 3.97 50.54
C THR A 108 25.54 3.68 50.48
N GLY A 109 26.11 3.57 49.27
CA GLY A 109 27.47 3.07 49.06
C GLY A 109 27.61 1.54 49.21
N ILE A 110 26.50 0.82 49.41
CA ILE A 110 26.51 -0.65 49.56
C ILE A 110 26.86 -1.30 48.20
N TYR A 111 27.78 -2.26 48.21
CA TYR A 111 28.20 -2.96 47.00
C TYR A 111 27.05 -3.78 46.40
N HIS A 112 26.93 -3.83 45.07
CA HIS A 112 25.83 -4.47 44.36
C HIS A 112 26.31 -5.67 43.53
N ILE A 113 25.75 -6.85 43.84
CA ILE A 113 25.86 -8.08 43.05
C ILE A 113 24.55 -8.31 42.29
N CYS A 114 24.62 -8.57 40.98
CA CYS A 114 23.47 -8.93 40.16
C CYS A 114 23.44 -10.42 39.83
N VAL A 115 22.24 -11.01 39.89
CA VAL A 115 21.92 -12.34 39.37
C VAL A 115 20.76 -12.19 38.36
N PRO A 116 21.05 -11.78 37.11
CA PRO A 116 20.04 -11.55 36.08
C PRO A 116 19.34 -12.85 35.66
N THR A 117 18.01 -12.83 35.62
CA THR A 117 17.17 -13.95 35.13
C THR A 117 16.45 -13.62 33.82
N THR A 118 16.83 -12.53 33.16
CA THR A 118 16.23 -11.98 31.93
C THR A 118 17.29 -11.36 31.04
N TYR A 119 17.07 -11.29 29.74
CA TYR A 119 17.98 -10.67 28.77
C TYR A 119 17.85 -9.14 28.74
N ALA A 120 17.87 -8.49 29.91
CA ALA A 120 17.57 -7.06 30.06
C ALA A 120 18.78 -6.14 30.01
N GLY A 121 20.01 -6.66 30.17
CA GLY A 121 21.27 -5.93 30.03
C GLY A 121 21.57 -4.88 31.10
N SER A 122 20.60 -4.51 31.94
CA SER A 122 20.73 -3.46 32.98
C SER A 122 21.91 -3.71 33.91
N GLU A 123 22.20 -4.96 34.22
CA GLU A 123 23.33 -5.42 35.02
C GLU A 123 24.72 -4.96 34.51
N MET A 124 24.84 -4.56 33.23
CA MET A 124 26.07 -4.05 32.62
C MET A 124 26.09 -2.53 32.39
N THR A 125 25.12 -1.80 32.95
CA THR A 125 24.93 -0.37 32.64
C THR A 125 25.10 0.54 33.86
N PRO A 126 25.73 1.72 33.71
CA PRO A 126 25.76 2.77 34.74
C PRO A 126 24.44 3.58 34.82
N ILE A 127 23.36 3.07 34.20
CA ILE A 127 22.09 3.77 34.04
C ILE A 127 21.07 3.31 35.08
N LEU A 128 20.37 4.26 35.70
CA LEU A 128 19.25 4.01 36.61
C LEU A 128 18.06 4.92 36.26
N GLY A 129 16.91 4.30 36.02
CA GLY A 129 15.62 4.99 35.88
C GLY A 129 14.73 4.71 37.10
N GLU A 130 14.16 5.77 37.66
CA GLU A 130 13.31 5.76 38.86
C GLU A 130 12.08 6.64 38.64
N THR A 131 10.93 6.24 39.16
CA THR A 131 9.66 6.99 39.00
C THR A 131 9.31 7.74 40.27
N ALA A 132 9.16 9.07 40.16
CA ALA A 132 8.67 9.95 41.22
C ALA A 132 7.50 10.77 40.67
N ASP A 133 6.41 10.90 41.42
CA ASP A 133 5.24 11.71 41.04
C ASP A 133 4.64 11.34 39.66
N GLY A 134 4.71 10.05 39.31
CA GLY A 134 4.32 9.52 38.00
C GLY A 134 5.35 9.74 36.87
N LEU A 135 6.42 10.50 37.10
CA LEU A 135 7.45 10.83 36.11
C LEU A 135 8.72 10.01 36.30
N LYS A 136 9.11 9.27 35.26
CA LYS A 136 10.35 8.46 35.24
C LYS A 136 11.57 9.32 34.95
N LYS A 137 12.36 9.64 35.98
CA LYS A 137 13.65 10.34 35.88
C LYS A 137 14.77 9.31 35.67
N THR A 138 15.71 9.59 34.76
CA THR A 138 16.83 8.69 34.46
C THR A 138 18.15 9.39 34.68
N ARG A 139 19.09 8.73 35.35
CA ARG A 139 20.45 9.20 35.64
C ARG A 139 21.49 8.18 35.18
N SER A 140 22.71 8.66 34.91
CA SER A 140 23.88 7.83 34.59
C SER A 140 25.07 8.31 35.43
N ASP A 141 25.72 7.38 36.13
CA ASP A 141 26.90 7.60 36.99
C ASP A 141 27.68 6.27 37.05
N PRO A 142 29.01 6.22 36.84
CA PRO A 142 29.78 4.99 36.95
C PRO A 142 29.55 4.20 38.26
N LYS A 143 29.19 4.87 39.36
CA LYS A 143 28.85 4.23 40.66
C LYS A 143 27.54 3.45 40.66
N ILE A 144 26.70 3.60 39.63
CA ILE A 144 25.47 2.83 39.43
C ILE A 144 25.78 1.45 38.79
N LEU A 145 26.96 1.27 38.19
CA LEU A 145 27.34 -0.01 37.59
C LEU A 145 27.49 -1.09 38.69
N PRO A 146 26.80 -2.24 38.59
CA PRO A 146 27.00 -3.35 39.51
C PRO A 146 28.42 -3.92 39.40
N GLY A 147 29.10 -4.09 40.54
CA GLY A 147 30.51 -4.47 40.55
C GLY A 147 30.76 -5.95 40.25
N THR A 148 29.75 -6.82 40.46
CA THR A 148 29.83 -8.25 40.13
C THR A 148 28.49 -8.75 39.57
N VAL A 149 28.53 -9.54 38.49
CA VAL A 149 27.36 -10.12 37.83
C VAL A 149 27.55 -11.63 37.68
N ILE A 150 26.57 -12.41 38.14
CA ILE A 150 26.54 -13.87 38.06
C ILE A 150 25.42 -14.28 37.09
N TYR A 151 25.80 -14.58 35.86
CA TYR A 151 24.94 -15.21 34.87
C TYR A 151 24.88 -16.72 35.14
N ASP A 152 23.78 -17.17 35.74
CA ASP A 152 23.45 -18.60 35.85
C ASP A 152 22.39 -18.96 34.81
N VAL A 153 22.76 -19.80 33.85
CA VAL A 153 21.90 -20.27 32.76
C VAL A 153 20.66 -20.98 33.31
N ASP A 154 20.80 -21.71 34.43
CA ASP A 154 19.74 -22.53 35.00
C ASP A 154 18.56 -21.69 35.50
N LEU A 155 18.82 -20.44 35.90
CA LEU A 155 17.79 -19.48 36.32
C LEU A 155 16.98 -18.91 35.15
N THR A 156 17.46 -19.05 33.91
CA THR A 156 16.74 -18.62 32.70
C THR A 156 15.83 -19.72 32.13
N MET A 157 15.99 -20.98 32.56
CA MET A 157 15.20 -22.12 32.06
C MET A 157 13.70 -21.94 32.31
N THR A 158 13.32 -21.26 33.40
CA THR A 158 11.94 -20.96 33.79
C THR A 158 11.37 -19.68 33.18
N LEU A 159 12.16 -18.93 32.39
CA LEU A 159 11.70 -17.69 31.75
C LEU A 159 10.73 -18.03 30.60
N PRO A 160 9.48 -17.50 30.58
CA PRO A 160 8.50 -17.82 29.54
C PRO A 160 9.01 -17.49 28.13
N THR A 161 8.62 -18.28 27.13
CA THR A 161 9.09 -18.17 25.74
C THR A 161 8.88 -16.78 25.14
N GLY A 162 7.67 -16.22 25.29
CA GLY A 162 7.34 -14.88 24.81
C GLY A 162 8.21 -13.79 25.43
N MET A 163 8.41 -13.81 26.76
CA MET A 163 9.29 -12.86 27.45
C MET A 163 10.77 -13.08 27.14
N SER A 164 11.17 -14.32 26.87
CA SER A 164 12.52 -14.65 26.41
C SER A 164 12.78 -14.02 25.04
N ALA A 165 11.83 -14.15 24.12
CA ALA A 165 11.91 -13.52 22.80
C ALA A 165 11.89 -11.98 22.87
N THR A 166 10.94 -11.36 23.58
CA THR A 166 10.86 -9.89 23.64
C THR A 166 12.04 -9.27 24.40
N SER A 167 12.47 -9.87 25.51
CA SER A 167 13.68 -9.42 26.22
C SER A 167 14.93 -9.64 25.37
N GLY A 168 14.99 -10.71 24.58
CA GLY A 168 16.10 -10.96 23.67
C GLY A 168 16.21 -9.94 22.55
N VAL A 169 15.09 -9.53 21.94
CA VAL A 169 15.09 -8.46 20.93
C VAL A 169 15.41 -7.10 21.56
N ASN A 170 14.99 -6.85 22.81
CA ASN A 170 15.48 -5.70 23.57
C ASN A 170 17.01 -5.69 23.68
N ALA A 171 17.64 -6.83 23.98
CA ALA A 171 19.10 -6.93 23.98
C ALA A 171 19.70 -6.67 22.58
N ILE A 172 19.14 -7.24 21.51
CA ILE A 172 19.58 -6.93 20.13
C ILE A 172 19.52 -5.41 19.87
N ALA A 173 18.49 -4.70 20.35
CA ALA A 173 18.38 -3.24 20.19
C ALA A 173 19.57 -2.47 20.80
N HIS A 174 20.11 -2.94 21.94
CA HIS A 174 21.29 -2.36 22.57
C HIS A 174 22.54 -2.45 21.69
N ALA A 175 22.76 -3.62 21.08
CA ALA A 175 23.86 -3.86 20.15
C ALA A 175 23.68 -3.04 18.87
N VAL A 176 22.47 -3.02 18.30
CA VAL A 176 22.18 -2.32 17.05
C VAL A 176 22.45 -0.81 17.15
N GLU A 177 21.95 -0.13 18.19
CA GLU A 177 22.25 1.31 18.35
C GLU A 177 23.74 1.56 18.59
N ALA A 178 24.46 0.63 19.21
CA ALA A 178 25.89 0.77 19.46
C ALA A 178 26.75 0.75 18.19
N LEU A 179 26.27 0.15 17.08
CA LEU A 179 26.95 0.16 15.78
C LEU A 179 26.98 1.55 15.11
N TYR A 180 26.10 2.46 15.55
CA TYR A 180 26.00 3.82 15.02
C TYR A 180 26.00 4.93 16.09
N ALA A 181 26.27 4.59 17.35
CA ALA A 181 26.37 5.55 18.44
C ALA A 181 27.50 6.57 18.19
N ARG A 182 27.34 7.82 18.67
CA ARG A 182 28.31 8.90 18.45
C ARG A 182 29.74 8.58 18.92
N ASN A 183 29.85 7.75 19.97
CA ASN A 183 31.10 7.26 20.53
C ASN A 183 31.29 5.75 20.30
N THR A 184 30.73 5.22 19.20
CA THR A 184 31.02 3.86 18.74
C THR A 184 32.51 3.66 18.50
N ASN A 185 32.98 2.42 18.66
CA ASN A 185 34.39 2.05 18.56
C ASN A 185 34.54 0.57 18.14
N PRO A 186 35.71 0.15 17.62
CA PRO A 186 35.90 -1.21 17.10
C PRO A 186 35.62 -2.33 18.12
N VAL A 187 35.87 -2.11 19.41
CA VAL A 187 35.64 -3.12 20.47
C VAL A 187 34.15 -3.32 20.69
N ILE A 188 33.40 -2.22 20.87
CA ILE A 188 31.94 -2.27 21.04
C ILE A 188 31.25 -2.77 19.76
N ASN A 189 31.78 -2.47 18.57
CA ASN A 189 31.26 -3.03 17.32
C ASN A 189 31.42 -4.55 17.23
N LEU A 190 32.57 -5.10 17.67
CA LEU A 190 32.76 -6.56 17.74
C LEU A 190 31.77 -7.20 18.72
N MET A 191 31.60 -6.62 19.91
CA MET A 191 30.64 -7.12 20.91
C MET A 191 29.18 -7.01 20.45
N ALA A 192 28.83 -5.94 19.73
CA ALA A 192 27.49 -5.74 19.19
C ALA A 192 27.14 -6.77 18.10
N LEU A 193 28.08 -7.06 17.19
CA LEU A 193 27.87 -8.05 16.13
C LEU A 193 27.78 -9.47 16.70
N GLU A 194 28.66 -9.84 17.62
CA GLU A 194 28.60 -11.16 18.25
C GLU A 194 27.37 -11.32 19.17
N GLY A 195 27.02 -10.30 19.94
CA GLY A 195 25.80 -10.30 20.76
C GLY A 195 24.53 -10.44 19.93
N THR A 196 24.45 -9.72 18.80
CA THR A 196 23.37 -9.84 17.82
C THR A 196 23.34 -11.24 17.20
N ARG A 197 24.49 -11.76 16.75
CA ARG A 197 24.62 -13.11 16.16
C ARG A 197 24.17 -14.17 17.15
N ALA A 198 24.63 -14.13 18.40
CA ALA A 198 24.28 -15.09 19.43
C ALA A 198 22.77 -15.09 19.71
N LEU A 199 22.16 -13.92 19.93
CA LEU A 199 20.71 -13.80 20.19
C LEU A 199 19.86 -14.19 18.97
N ALA A 200 20.19 -13.70 17.77
CA ALA A 200 19.49 -14.04 16.54
C ALA A 200 19.58 -15.55 16.23
N SER A 201 20.63 -16.22 16.70
CA SER A 201 20.85 -17.67 16.56
C SER A 201 20.38 -18.52 17.75
N ALA A 202 19.81 -17.93 18.82
CA ALA A 202 19.46 -18.66 20.05
C ALA A 202 18.04 -18.42 20.55
N LEU A 203 17.50 -17.22 20.33
CA LEU A 203 16.12 -16.90 20.70
C LEU A 203 15.08 -17.80 19.99
N PRO A 204 15.29 -18.26 18.74
CA PRO A 204 14.39 -19.24 18.13
C PRO A 204 14.39 -20.61 18.84
N GLU A 205 15.54 -21.17 19.29
CA GLU A 205 15.56 -22.46 20.02
C GLU A 205 14.83 -22.34 21.35
N ILE A 206 14.98 -21.23 22.06
CA ILE A 206 14.23 -20.96 23.30
C ILE A 206 12.72 -20.93 23.06
N VAL A 207 12.32 -20.72 21.81
CA VAL A 207 10.94 -20.73 21.34
C VAL A 207 10.48 -22.13 20.87
N GLU A 208 11.33 -22.96 20.24
CA GLU A 208 11.00 -24.34 19.83
C GLU A 208 11.19 -25.39 20.94
N ASN A 209 12.29 -25.28 21.66
CA ASN A 209 12.72 -26.13 22.76
C ASN A 209 13.10 -25.22 23.95
N PRO A 210 12.12 -24.74 24.74
CA PRO A 210 12.38 -23.81 25.86
C PRO A 210 13.32 -24.38 26.93
N SER A 211 13.43 -25.70 26.95
CA SER A 211 14.34 -26.56 27.72
C SER A 211 15.75 -26.72 27.13
N SER A 212 16.09 -26.07 26.00
CA SER A 212 17.44 -26.10 25.44
C SER A 212 18.41 -25.27 26.29
N GLN A 213 19.17 -25.95 27.16
CA GLN A 213 20.21 -25.31 27.97
C GLN A 213 21.32 -24.67 27.10
N SER A 214 21.60 -25.22 25.92
CA SER A 214 22.55 -24.67 24.95
C SER A 214 22.11 -23.32 24.41
N ALA A 215 20.86 -23.17 23.98
CA ALA A 215 20.35 -21.90 23.50
C ALA A 215 20.10 -20.90 24.64
N ARG A 216 19.65 -21.36 25.81
CA ARG A 216 19.55 -20.52 27.02
C ARG A 216 20.91 -19.93 27.40
N SER A 217 21.98 -20.71 27.30
CA SER A 217 23.36 -20.26 27.46
C SER A 217 23.76 -19.24 26.40
N LEU A 218 23.55 -19.54 25.11
CA LEU A 218 23.93 -18.66 24.00
C LEU A 218 23.17 -17.32 24.02
N ALA A 219 21.88 -17.33 24.38
CA ALA A 219 21.08 -16.11 24.54
C ALA A 219 21.51 -15.28 25.76
N LEU A 220 21.85 -15.92 26.88
CA LEU A 220 22.35 -15.21 28.06
C LEU A 220 23.74 -14.60 27.81
N TYR A 221 24.59 -15.26 27.02
CA TYR A 221 25.86 -14.74 26.54
C TYR A 221 25.67 -13.53 25.61
N GLY A 222 24.79 -13.65 24.60
CA GLY A 222 24.48 -12.53 23.71
C GLY A 222 23.87 -11.34 24.45
N ALA A 223 22.99 -11.60 25.42
CA ALA A 223 22.42 -10.57 26.30
C ALA A 223 23.46 -9.82 27.13
N TRP A 224 24.49 -10.52 27.63
CA TRP A 224 25.63 -9.90 28.32
C TRP A 224 26.40 -8.94 27.40
N LEU A 225 26.75 -9.38 26.18
CA LEU A 225 27.45 -8.54 25.20
C LEU A 225 26.62 -7.29 24.87
N CYS A 226 25.34 -7.48 24.55
CA CYS A 226 24.37 -6.42 24.28
C CYS A 226 24.21 -5.43 25.45
N GLY A 227 24.09 -5.92 26.69
CA GLY A 227 24.05 -5.06 27.87
C GLY A 227 25.33 -4.24 28.05
N THR A 228 26.48 -4.82 27.69
CA THR A 228 27.76 -4.10 27.69
C THR A 228 27.81 -3.01 26.63
N CYS A 229 27.23 -3.24 25.44
CA CYS A 229 27.04 -2.20 24.43
C CYS A 229 26.19 -1.02 24.97
N LEU A 230 25.03 -1.30 25.60
CA LEU A 230 24.20 -0.28 26.27
C LEU A 230 24.95 0.47 27.38
N GLY A 231 25.87 -0.21 28.07
CA GLY A 231 26.65 0.36 29.17
C GLY A 231 27.83 1.24 28.75
N SER A 232 28.24 1.19 27.48
CA SER A 232 29.50 1.81 27.01
C SER A 232 29.32 2.93 25.98
N VAL A 233 28.20 3.00 25.25
CA VAL A 233 27.98 4.03 24.22
C VAL A 233 26.62 4.70 24.31
N GLY A 234 26.52 5.92 23.76
CA GLY A 234 25.31 6.73 23.79
C GLY A 234 24.20 6.15 22.91
N MET A 235 23.14 5.64 23.54
CA MET A 235 21.90 5.27 22.86
C MET A 235 21.19 6.47 22.23
N SER A 236 20.33 6.20 21.26
CA SER A 236 19.76 7.19 20.36
C SER A 236 18.26 6.96 20.14
N ILE A 237 17.77 7.14 18.92
CA ILE A 237 16.34 7.14 18.54
C ILE A 237 15.56 5.94 19.07
N HIS A 238 16.11 4.73 19.05
CA HIS A 238 15.39 3.53 19.51
C HIS A 238 15.05 3.62 20.99
N HIS A 239 16.07 3.77 21.86
CA HIS A 239 15.85 3.76 23.31
C HIS A 239 15.08 5.00 23.77
N LYS A 240 15.34 6.15 23.15
CA LYS A 240 14.63 7.40 23.45
C LYS A 240 13.15 7.27 23.12
N LEU A 241 12.80 6.73 21.96
CA LEU A 241 11.41 6.51 21.60
C LEU A 241 10.76 5.42 22.46
N CYS A 242 11.45 4.32 22.77
CA CYS A 242 10.91 3.29 23.68
C CYS A 242 10.64 3.84 25.08
N HIS A 243 11.47 4.77 25.58
CA HIS A 243 11.23 5.45 26.84
C HIS A 243 10.03 6.41 26.79
N THR A 244 9.86 7.17 25.71
CA THR A 244 8.65 7.99 25.49
C THR A 244 7.39 7.12 25.43
N LEU A 245 7.43 6.04 24.64
CA LEU A 245 6.29 5.15 24.44
C LEU A 245 5.91 4.36 25.69
N GLY A 246 6.89 3.80 26.40
CA GLY A 246 6.66 3.13 27.69
C GLY A 246 6.20 4.08 28.78
N GLY A 247 6.85 5.23 28.93
CA GLY A 247 6.59 6.19 30.02
C GLY A 247 5.29 6.98 29.87
N SER A 248 4.98 7.48 28.67
CA SER A 248 3.82 8.35 28.46
C SER A 248 2.52 7.62 28.13
N PHE A 249 2.59 6.33 27.78
CA PHE A 249 1.44 5.51 27.36
C PHE A 249 1.37 4.15 28.07
N ASN A 250 2.14 3.98 29.15
CA ASN A 250 2.19 2.79 30.01
C ASN A 250 2.41 1.46 29.24
N LEU A 251 3.23 1.50 28.18
CA LEU A 251 3.47 0.33 27.34
C LEU A 251 4.50 -0.63 27.96
N PRO A 252 4.27 -1.97 27.88
CA PRO A 252 5.21 -2.98 28.36
C PRO A 252 6.57 -2.87 27.65
N HIS A 253 7.63 -3.01 28.43
CA HIS A 253 8.95 -2.49 28.07
C HIS A 253 9.66 -3.29 26.97
N ALA A 254 9.85 -4.60 27.17
CA ALA A 254 10.58 -5.45 26.23
C ALA A 254 9.81 -5.60 24.90
N GLU A 255 8.48 -5.66 25.03
CA GLU A 255 7.47 -5.63 23.99
C GLU A 255 7.57 -4.35 23.13
N THR A 256 7.69 -3.18 23.77
CA THR A 256 7.91 -1.90 23.07
C THR A 256 9.24 -1.88 22.33
N HIS A 257 10.33 -2.38 22.92
CA HIS A 257 11.62 -2.48 22.22
C HIS A 257 11.54 -3.45 21.03
N THR A 258 10.90 -4.60 21.20
CA THR A 258 10.63 -5.56 20.11
C THR A 258 9.86 -4.92 18.96
N ALA A 259 8.89 -4.06 19.30
CA ALA A 259 8.05 -3.38 18.34
C ALA A 259 8.76 -2.23 17.60
N VAL A 260 9.47 -1.36 18.34
CA VAL A 260 10.15 -0.16 17.78
C VAL A 260 11.34 -0.53 16.89
N LEU A 261 12.08 -1.60 17.20
CA LEU A 261 13.43 -1.81 16.66
C LEU A 261 13.54 -1.76 15.12
N PRO A 262 12.74 -2.48 14.32
CA PRO A 262 12.85 -2.41 12.86
C PRO A 262 12.64 -0.99 12.31
N HIS A 263 11.77 -0.22 12.94
CA HIS A 263 11.39 1.13 12.50
C HIS A 263 12.44 2.17 12.91
N ALA A 264 13.07 2.02 14.08
CA ALA A 264 14.19 2.87 14.51
C ALA A 264 15.45 2.66 13.65
N ILE A 265 15.74 1.41 13.25
CA ILE A 265 16.83 1.12 12.32
C ILE A 265 16.50 1.68 10.92
N SER A 266 15.29 1.42 10.43
CA SER A 266 14.82 1.93 9.12
C SER A 266 14.85 3.45 9.03
N TYR A 267 14.57 4.16 10.14
CA TYR A 267 14.74 5.61 10.22
C TYR A 267 16.20 6.02 9.94
N ASN A 268 17.15 5.37 10.60
CA ASN A 268 18.57 5.72 10.49
C ASN A 268 19.24 5.20 9.22
N ALA A 269 18.75 4.12 8.60
CA ALA A 269 19.41 3.38 7.53
C ALA A 269 20.12 4.24 6.45
N PRO A 270 19.54 5.33 5.91
CA PRO A 270 20.22 6.19 4.91
C PRO A 270 21.51 6.85 5.41
N ASN A 271 21.62 7.08 6.72
CA ASN A 271 22.76 7.72 7.39
C ASN A 271 23.71 6.71 8.06
N ILE A 272 23.42 5.41 8.01
CA ILE A 272 24.23 4.35 8.68
C ILE A 272 24.54 3.13 7.78
N PRO A 273 24.83 3.27 6.46
CA PRO A 273 24.95 2.12 5.55
C PRO A 273 25.98 1.08 5.99
N GLU A 274 27.10 1.52 6.59
CA GLU A 274 28.14 0.65 7.14
C GLU A 274 27.71 -0.15 8.39
N ALA A 275 26.70 0.32 9.14
CA ALA A 275 26.09 -0.46 10.22
C ALA A 275 25.01 -1.40 9.67
N MET A 276 24.22 -0.96 8.67
CA MET A 276 23.24 -1.81 7.98
C MET A 276 23.88 -3.05 7.37
N LYS A 277 25.00 -2.86 6.65
CA LYS A 277 25.77 -3.96 6.03
C LYS A 277 26.24 -4.98 7.07
N LYS A 278 26.87 -4.51 8.15
CA LYS A 278 27.37 -5.38 9.23
C LYS A 278 26.22 -6.08 9.98
N LEU A 279 25.05 -5.45 10.09
CA LEU A 279 23.85 -6.09 10.63
C LEU A 279 23.29 -7.18 9.72
N ALA A 280 23.34 -7.01 8.39
CA ALA A 280 22.94 -8.05 7.46
C ALA A 280 23.86 -9.29 7.55
N GLU A 281 25.14 -9.13 7.93
CA GLU A 281 26.10 -10.23 8.16
C GLU A 281 25.84 -11.04 9.46
N VAL A 282 25.00 -10.54 10.39
CA VAL A 282 24.67 -11.21 11.67
C VAL A 282 23.21 -11.67 11.79
N LEU A 283 22.30 -11.18 10.95
CA LEU A 283 20.87 -11.50 10.99
C LEU A 283 20.51 -12.66 10.01
N PRO A 284 19.60 -13.58 10.39
CA PRO A 284 19.23 -14.72 9.57
C PRO A 284 18.43 -14.30 8.33
N GLU A 285 18.69 -14.95 7.19
CA GLU A 285 17.98 -14.70 5.91
C GLU A 285 17.93 -13.22 5.50
N SER A 286 18.97 -12.43 5.84
CA SER A 286 19.01 -11.00 5.56
C SER A 286 18.99 -10.65 4.07
N ASN A 287 19.53 -11.53 3.21
CA ASN A 287 19.72 -11.28 1.78
C ASN A 287 20.45 -9.95 1.46
N GLY A 288 21.28 -9.47 2.40
CA GLY A 288 21.96 -8.17 2.31
C GLY A 288 21.22 -7.00 2.97
N ASP A 289 19.96 -7.16 3.36
CA ASP A 289 19.18 -6.17 4.11
C ASP A 289 18.99 -6.58 5.59
N ALA A 290 19.49 -5.74 6.50
CA ALA A 290 19.30 -5.91 7.93
C ALA A 290 17.84 -5.73 8.39
N ILE A 291 17.01 -4.94 7.68
CA ILE A 291 15.60 -4.79 8.01
C ILE A 291 14.85 -6.08 7.67
N HIS A 292 15.09 -6.67 6.50
CA HIS A 292 14.57 -7.99 6.14
C HIS A 292 15.01 -9.07 7.13
N GLY A 293 16.32 -9.20 7.42
CA GLY A 293 16.83 -10.23 8.34
C GLY A 293 16.30 -10.10 9.77
N LEU A 294 16.12 -8.87 10.26
CA LEU A 294 15.46 -8.63 11.55
C LEU A 294 13.98 -8.98 11.50
N ASN A 295 13.27 -8.67 10.40
CA ASN A 295 11.88 -9.07 10.24
C ASN A 295 11.71 -10.60 10.13
N VAL A 296 12.65 -11.33 9.53
CA VAL A 296 12.64 -12.81 9.52
C VAL A 296 12.87 -13.36 10.92
N LEU A 297 13.85 -12.82 11.67
CA LEU A 297 14.04 -13.19 13.08
C LEU A 297 12.74 -12.97 13.88
N LEU A 298 12.11 -11.80 13.76
CA LEU A 298 10.83 -11.50 14.39
C LEU A 298 9.67 -12.39 13.91
N THR A 299 9.79 -13.08 12.77
CA THR A 299 8.80 -14.10 12.33
C THR A 299 9.02 -15.38 13.10
N LYS A 300 10.26 -15.88 13.17
CA LYS A 300 10.63 -17.13 13.87
C LYS A 300 10.29 -17.08 15.36
N LEU A 301 10.46 -15.91 15.98
CA LEU A 301 10.10 -15.67 17.39
C LEU A 301 8.59 -15.58 17.67
N LYS A 302 7.74 -15.48 16.63
CA LYS A 302 6.27 -15.32 16.70
C LYS A 302 5.80 -14.24 17.71
N VAL A 303 6.57 -13.17 17.85
CA VAL A 303 6.30 -12.07 18.79
C VAL A 303 5.25 -11.09 18.23
N LYS A 304 4.38 -10.59 19.11
CA LYS A 304 3.56 -9.39 18.84
C LYS A 304 4.49 -8.23 18.51
N ARG A 305 4.49 -7.79 17.24
CA ARG A 305 5.44 -6.78 16.76
C ARG A 305 5.03 -5.33 17.08
N GLY A 306 3.91 -5.08 17.75
CA GLY A 306 3.24 -3.78 17.63
C GLY A 306 2.80 -3.11 18.91
N VAL A 307 3.07 -1.81 18.99
CA VAL A 307 2.50 -0.96 20.05
C VAL A 307 0.96 -0.88 20.02
N LYS A 308 0.28 -1.46 19.00
CA LYS A 308 -1.17 -1.76 19.06
C LYS A 308 -1.44 -2.73 20.21
N ASP A 309 -0.74 -3.85 20.16
CA ASP A 309 -1.12 -5.15 20.75
C ASP A 309 -0.87 -5.20 22.27
N PHE A 310 -0.51 -4.02 22.79
CA PHE A 310 -0.01 -3.68 24.11
C PHE A 310 -0.69 -2.43 24.70
N GLY A 311 -1.65 -1.80 24.00
CA GLY A 311 -2.59 -0.83 24.58
C GLY A 311 -2.72 0.54 23.90
N MET A 312 -1.67 1.09 23.30
CA MET A 312 -1.66 2.48 22.81
C MET A 312 -2.66 2.73 21.66
N LYS A 313 -3.22 3.94 21.61
CA LYS A 313 -4.30 4.33 20.70
C LYS A 313 -3.82 4.98 19.39
N GLU A 314 -4.78 5.47 18.63
CA GLU A 314 -4.63 6.26 17.41
C GLU A 314 -4.23 7.70 17.74
N GLU A 315 -5.05 8.37 18.56
CA GLU A 315 -4.89 9.75 19.08
C GLU A 315 -3.55 10.01 19.79
N ASP A 316 -2.99 8.97 20.42
CA ASP A 316 -1.73 9.02 21.16
C ASP A 316 -0.49 9.28 20.28
N ILE A 317 -0.58 9.07 18.97
CA ILE A 317 0.60 9.04 18.07
C ILE A 317 1.22 10.42 17.88
N ASP A 318 0.41 11.47 17.72
CA ASP A 318 0.92 12.84 17.60
C ASP A 318 1.58 13.29 18.91
N LYS A 319 0.88 13.12 20.03
CA LYS A 319 1.42 13.35 21.38
C LYS A 319 2.73 12.59 21.62
N ALA A 320 2.85 11.36 21.14
CA ALA A 320 4.08 10.58 21.25
C ALA A 320 5.21 11.15 20.38
N ALA A 321 4.92 11.66 19.18
CA ALA A 321 5.88 12.34 18.33
C ALA A 321 6.35 13.67 18.95
N ASP A 322 5.41 14.46 19.50
CA ASP A 322 5.69 15.73 20.18
C ASP A 322 6.64 15.53 21.36
N ILE A 323 6.34 14.56 22.24
CA ILE A 323 7.21 14.23 23.38
C ILE A 323 8.56 13.68 22.92
N ALA A 324 8.62 12.92 21.82
CA ALA A 324 9.85 12.34 21.29
C ALA A 324 10.78 13.37 20.62
N VAL A 325 10.27 14.50 20.10
CA VAL A 325 11.09 15.59 19.53
C VAL A 325 11.30 16.77 20.47
N GLY A 326 10.45 16.96 21.47
CA GLY A 326 10.51 18.09 22.41
C GLY A 326 11.77 18.15 23.29
N ASN A 327 12.61 17.12 23.28
CA ASN A 327 13.94 17.13 23.87
C ASN A 327 14.98 16.69 22.82
N PRO A 328 15.77 17.61 22.24
CA PRO A 328 16.81 17.26 21.28
C PRO A 328 17.87 16.31 21.87
N TYR A 329 18.25 15.29 21.10
CA TYR A 329 19.38 14.41 21.38
C TYR A 329 20.10 14.03 20.09
N TRP A 330 21.30 13.46 20.20
CA TRP A 330 22.08 13.08 19.02
C TRP A 330 21.57 11.77 18.40
N ASN A 331 21.47 11.74 17.07
CA ASN A 331 21.14 10.59 16.23
C ASN A 331 21.84 10.75 14.86
N PRO A 332 22.24 9.68 14.14
CA PRO A 332 22.98 9.80 12.87
C PRO A 332 22.21 10.52 11.75
N ARG A 333 20.87 10.39 11.78
CA ARG A 333 19.93 11.18 10.99
C ARG A 333 19.28 12.24 11.89
N GLU A 334 19.04 13.43 11.37
CA GLU A 334 18.34 14.47 12.13
C GLU A 334 16.96 13.99 12.62
N ILE A 335 16.56 14.42 13.82
CA ILE A 335 15.29 14.06 14.47
C ILE A 335 14.24 15.10 14.09
N GLN A 336 13.26 14.71 13.28
CA GLN A 336 12.23 15.62 12.76
C GLN A 336 10.83 15.08 13.08
N ARG A 337 9.88 15.96 13.47
CA ARG A 337 8.54 15.57 13.96
C ARG A 337 7.81 14.61 13.03
N ALA A 338 7.70 14.93 11.74
CA ALA A 338 6.95 14.12 10.78
C ALA A 338 7.58 12.73 10.54
N PRO A 339 8.90 12.60 10.27
CA PRO A 339 9.58 11.31 10.27
C PRO A 339 9.45 10.49 11.58
N ILE A 340 9.45 11.13 12.75
CA ILE A 340 9.27 10.43 14.05
C ILE A 340 7.82 9.96 14.24
N ARG A 341 6.83 10.81 13.90
CA ARG A 341 5.41 10.43 13.86
C ARG A 341 5.18 9.24 12.94
N GLU A 342 5.82 9.25 11.77
CA GLU A 342 5.75 8.15 10.81
C GLU A 342 6.38 6.86 11.35
N LEU A 343 7.53 6.93 12.02
CA LEU A 343 8.14 5.78 12.69
C LEU A 343 7.15 5.14 13.68
N ILE A 344 6.52 5.96 14.54
CA ILE A 344 5.51 5.52 15.52
C ILE A 344 4.27 4.92 14.80
N ARG A 345 3.87 5.48 13.66
CA ARG A 345 2.77 4.96 12.84
C ARG A 345 3.12 3.63 12.15
N ARG A 346 4.32 3.47 11.58
CA ARG A 346 4.78 2.18 10.99
C ARG A 346 4.95 1.10 12.06
N ASN A 347 5.38 1.49 13.27
CA ASN A 347 5.34 0.67 14.48
C ASN A 347 3.90 0.25 14.92
N LYS A 348 2.88 0.59 14.14
CA LYS A 348 1.49 0.23 14.37
C LYS A 348 0.88 -0.72 13.32
N MET A 349 1.62 -1.08 12.24
CA MET A 349 1.05 -1.78 11.06
C MET A 349 1.62 -3.17 10.64
N THR A 350 2.72 -3.70 11.20
CA THR A 350 3.39 -4.95 10.72
C THR A 350 3.11 -6.28 11.49
N SER A 351 2.08 -7.07 11.14
CA SER A 351 2.22 -8.54 11.28
C SER A 351 2.44 -9.12 9.90
N GLU A 352 3.27 -10.16 9.91
CA GLU A 352 3.89 -10.72 8.71
C GLU A 352 4.54 -9.61 7.83
N LEU A 353 4.69 -9.84 6.52
CA LEU A 353 5.37 -9.03 5.48
C LEU A 353 6.76 -9.58 5.07
N GLU A 354 6.69 -10.39 4.01
CA GLU A 354 7.79 -10.99 3.25
C GLU A 354 8.45 -9.97 2.28
N ALA A 355 9.56 -10.33 1.63
CA ALA A 355 10.42 -9.43 0.87
C ALA A 355 11.25 -10.21 -0.19
N ALA A 356 11.92 -9.62 -1.18
CA ALA A 356 11.74 -8.33 -1.87
C ALA A 356 12.61 -8.28 -3.16
N PRO A 357 12.18 -7.63 -4.26
CA PRO A 357 13.04 -7.22 -5.36
C PRO A 357 13.33 -5.71 -5.32
N VAL A 358 14.60 -5.32 -5.36
CA VAL A 358 15.04 -3.92 -5.39
C VAL A 358 15.30 -3.49 -6.84
N LEU A 359 14.66 -2.40 -7.30
CA LEU A 359 15.07 -1.67 -8.51
C LEU A 359 14.96 -0.16 -8.31
N SER A 360 16.07 0.42 -7.86
CA SER A 360 16.46 1.81 -8.16
C SER A 360 17.94 1.77 -8.50
N THR A 361 18.32 2.33 -9.64
CA THR A 361 19.72 2.40 -10.09
C THR A 361 20.49 3.46 -9.31
N PRO A 362 21.66 3.14 -8.71
CA PRO A 362 22.62 4.15 -8.26
C PRO A 362 23.42 4.72 -9.45
N ASP A 363 23.90 5.96 -9.33
CA ASP A 363 24.47 6.74 -10.44
C ASP A 363 25.82 6.25 -11.01
N ASP A 364 26.50 5.31 -10.33
CA ASP A 364 27.89 4.90 -10.64
C ASP A 364 28.02 3.76 -11.68
N ARG A 365 26.99 3.46 -12.48
CA ARG A 365 27.10 2.55 -13.64
C ARG A 365 27.07 3.30 -14.97
N ILE A 366 28.22 3.29 -15.64
CA ILE A 366 28.32 3.49 -17.10
C ILE A 366 27.38 2.49 -17.79
N LEU A 367 26.83 2.89 -18.95
CA LEU A 367 25.94 2.10 -19.79
C LEU A 367 26.59 0.78 -20.27
N GLU A 368 26.55 -0.26 -19.45
CA GLU A 368 26.59 -1.64 -19.90
C GLU A 368 25.26 -1.92 -20.61
N ALA A 369 25.31 -2.13 -21.93
CA ALA A 369 24.11 -2.41 -22.71
C ALA A 369 23.43 -3.69 -22.21
N THR A 370 22.11 -3.64 -22.00
CA THR A 370 21.31 -4.86 -21.87
C THR A 370 21.47 -5.69 -23.14
N ASP A 371 21.77 -6.98 -23.00
CA ASP A 371 21.81 -7.91 -24.13
C ASP A 371 20.52 -7.78 -24.95
N SER A 372 20.68 -7.53 -26.26
CA SER A 372 19.57 -7.27 -27.14
C SER A 372 18.63 -8.49 -27.19
N VAL A 373 17.43 -8.34 -26.63
CA VAL A 373 16.28 -9.17 -27.04
C VAL A 373 16.09 -8.87 -28.52
N VAL A 374 16.54 -9.79 -29.38
CA VAL A 374 16.37 -9.68 -30.83
C VAL A 374 14.87 -9.64 -31.11
N PRO A 375 14.33 -8.53 -31.67
CA PRO A 375 12.94 -8.52 -32.08
C PRO A 375 12.78 -9.55 -33.19
N GLU A 376 11.75 -10.40 -33.11
CA GLU A 376 11.33 -11.18 -34.28
C GLU A 376 11.01 -10.19 -35.41
N ALA A 377 11.55 -10.46 -36.61
CA ALA A 377 11.86 -9.42 -37.57
C ALA A 377 10.66 -8.53 -37.91
N SER A 378 10.71 -7.27 -37.48
CA SER A 378 9.75 -6.24 -37.91
C SER A 378 9.82 -6.10 -39.42
N ARG A 379 8.77 -6.54 -40.11
CA ARG A 379 8.58 -6.23 -41.53
C ARG A 379 8.49 -4.72 -41.66
N SER A 380 9.44 -4.10 -42.35
CA SER A 380 9.32 -2.69 -42.71
C SER A 380 8.17 -2.53 -43.70
N LEU A 381 7.00 -2.11 -43.21
CA LEU A 381 5.84 -1.78 -44.04
C LEU A 381 6.27 -0.81 -45.16
N SER A 382 5.79 -1.02 -46.38
CA SER A 382 5.98 -0.06 -47.47
C SER A 382 5.35 1.30 -47.13
N GLU A 383 5.69 2.36 -47.87
CA GLU A 383 5.07 3.68 -47.63
C GLU A 383 3.56 3.65 -47.94
N GLU A 384 3.10 2.79 -48.85
CA GLU A 384 1.69 2.60 -49.18
C GLU A 384 0.94 1.85 -48.07
N GLU A 385 1.48 0.73 -47.58
CA GLU A 385 0.94 0.02 -46.40
C GLU A 385 0.91 0.94 -45.18
N LEU A 386 1.98 1.71 -44.93
CA LEU A 386 2.03 2.67 -43.82
C LEU A 386 0.97 3.78 -43.97
N ALA A 387 0.77 4.31 -45.18
CA ALA A 387 -0.22 5.35 -45.44
C ALA A 387 -1.66 4.88 -45.20
N ILE A 388 -1.96 3.62 -45.51
CA ILE A 388 -3.25 2.96 -45.25
C ILE A 388 -3.39 2.65 -43.75
N THR A 389 -2.39 2.00 -43.14
CA THR A 389 -2.45 1.58 -41.72
C THR A 389 -2.62 2.77 -40.78
N TYR A 390 -1.97 3.92 -41.05
CA TYR A 390 -2.03 5.12 -40.21
C TYR A 390 -2.93 6.24 -40.79
N ASP A 391 -3.84 5.91 -41.71
CA ASP A 391 -4.87 6.79 -42.31
C ASP A 391 -4.39 8.24 -42.59
N ILE A 392 -3.29 8.33 -43.34
CA ILE A 392 -2.53 9.57 -43.50
C ILE A 392 -3.32 10.61 -44.31
N GLU A 393 -4.05 10.20 -45.34
CA GLU A 393 -4.81 11.12 -46.20
C GLU A 393 -5.97 11.80 -45.47
N ARG A 394 -6.73 11.05 -44.65
CA ARG A 394 -7.78 11.61 -43.80
C ARG A 394 -7.18 12.53 -42.73
N THR A 395 -6.10 12.10 -42.08
CA THR A 395 -5.40 12.92 -41.06
C THR A 395 -4.94 14.26 -41.65
N LEU A 396 -4.35 14.26 -42.84
CA LEU A 396 -3.98 15.49 -43.57
C LEU A 396 -5.18 16.38 -43.91
N LYS A 397 -6.30 15.79 -44.31
CA LYS A 397 -7.54 16.51 -44.61
C LYS A 397 -8.12 17.19 -43.38
N GLU A 398 -8.25 16.47 -42.26
CA GLU A 398 -8.80 17.02 -41.00
C GLU A 398 -7.90 18.14 -40.45
N ILE A 399 -6.57 17.96 -40.45
CA ILE A 399 -5.60 19.00 -40.02
C ILE A 399 -5.71 20.27 -40.87
N ARG A 400 -5.80 20.14 -42.20
CA ARG A 400 -5.94 21.29 -43.12
C ARG A 400 -7.27 22.01 -42.94
N GLN A 401 -8.38 21.27 -42.81
CA GLN A 401 -9.72 21.85 -42.68
C GLN A 401 -9.87 22.67 -41.39
N ALA A 402 -9.34 22.16 -40.27
CA ALA A 402 -9.35 22.87 -38.99
C ALA A 402 -8.21 23.91 -38.82
N ARG A 403 -7.26 23.95 -39.75
CA ARG A 403 -6.12 24.90 -39.81
C ARG A 403 -5.20 24.87 -38.59
N TYR A 404 -5.01 23.71 -37.96
CA TYR A 404 -4.07 23.54 -36.85
C TYR A 404 -2.62 23.86 -37.26
N LYS A 405 -1.85 24.48 -36.36
CA LYS A 405 -0.47 24.95 -36.59
C LYS A 405 0.57 24.22 -35.75
N ARG A 406 0.17 23.61 -34.64
CA ARG A 406 0.98 22.72 -33.79
C ARG A 406 0.17 21.45 -33.56
N ILE A 407 0.71 20.31 -33.95
CA ILE A 407 0.03 19.02 -33.94
C ILE A 407 0.86 18.03 -33.13
N ALA A 408 0.29 17.50 -32.06
CA ALA A 408 0.86 16.38 -31.32
C ALA A 408 0.44 15.06 -31.99
N LEU A 409 1.39 14.18 -32.28
CA LEU A 409 1.18 12.85 -32.84
C LEU A 409 1.50 11.82 -31.75
N GLN A 410 0.49 11.26 -31.09
CA GLN A 410 0.64 10.27 -30.04
C GLN A 410 0.63 8.86 -30.62
N PHE A 411 1.73 8.13 -30.43
CA PHE A 411 1.88 6.73 -30.84
C PHE A 411 1.96 5.80 -29.63
N PRO A 412 1.29 4.63 -29.68
CA PRO A 412 1.54 3.52 -28.78
C PRO A 412 3.00 3.08 -28.77
N ASP A 413 3.50 2.57 -27.63
CA ASP A 413 4.91 2.13 -27.49
C ASP A 413 5.35 1.09 -28.55
N ASP A 414 4.43 0.25 -29.03
CA ASP A 414 4.68 -0.75 -30.10
C ASP A 414 4.67 -0.15 -31.52
N MET A 415 4.00 1.00 -31.71
CA MET A 415 3.92 1.74 -32.98
C MET A 415 4.96 2.87 -33.08
N LEU A 416 5.58 3.25 -31.95
CA LEU A 416 6.62 4.27 -31.88
C LEU A 416 7.81 4.07 -32.87
N PRO A 417 8.22 2.85 -33.27
CA PRO A 417 9.22 2.65 -34.33
C PRO A 417 8.82 3.19 -35.71
N ASP A 418 7.52 3.23 -36.04
CA ASP A 418 7.01 3.80 -37.30
C ASP A 418 6.83 5.32 -37.24
N ALA A 419 6.73 5.89 -36.03
CA ALA A 419 6.44 7.32 -35.82
C ALA A 419 7.32 8.29 -36.64
N PRO A 420 8.65 8.07 -36.81
CA PRO A 420 9.47 8.93 -37.67
C PRO A 420 9.09 8.90 -39.16
N ARG A 421 8.53 7.78 -39.65
CA ARG A 421 8.08 7.63 -41.04
C ARG A 421 6.71 8.23 -41.25
N VAL A 422 5.78 8.01 -40.30
CA VAL A 422 4.47 8.67 -40.26
C VAL A 422 4.65 10.19 -40.21
N PHE A 423 5.56 10.69 -39.37
CA PHE A 423 5.94 12.10 -39.30
C PHE A 423 6.45 12.64 -40.66
N GLN A 424 7.26 11.87 -41.39
CA GLN A 424 7.76 12.28 -42.71
C GLN A 424 6.64 12.37 -43.76
N LEU A 425 5.74 11.38 -43.81
CA LEU A 425 4.58 11.40 -44.72
C LEU A 425 3.65 12.58 -44.41
N LEU A 426 3.37 12.84 -43.13
CA LEU A 426 2.54 13.98 -42.70
C LEU A 426 3.23 15.32 -42.98
N SER A 427 4.53 15.45 -42.72
CA SER A 427 5.29 16.68 -42.99
C SER A 427 5.24 17.02 -44.48
N ARG A 428 5.58 16.05 -45.34
CA ARG A 428 5.52 16.19 -46.81
C ARG A 428 4.11 16.51 -47.31
N GLY A 429 3.08 15.92 -46.68
CA GLY A 429 1.69 16.23 -46.94
C GLY A 429 1.30 17.66 -46.58
N LEU A 430 1.69 18.15 -45.40
CA LEU A 430 1.36 19.50 -44.93
C LEU A 430 2.18 20.61 -45.60
N GLU A 431 3.44 20.34 -45.97
CA GLU A 431 4.26 21.19 -46.83
C GLU A 431 3.64 21.36 -48.23
N THR A 432 2.88 20.36 -48.70
CA THR A 432 2.07 20.45 -49.92
C THR A 432 0.77 21.25 -49.65
N ARG A 433 0.92 22.56 -49.39
CA ARG A 433 -0.18 23.53 -49.47
C ARG A 433 -0.41 23.95 -50.94
N ASP A 434 -1.68 23.96 -51.33
CA ASP A 434 -2.28 24.77 -52.39
C ASP A 434 -1.70 24.67 -53.82
N ILE A 435 -1.86 23.48 -54.42
CA ILE A 435 -2.03 23.32 -55.88
C ILE A 435 -3.48 22.92 -56.25
N VAL A 436 -4.29 22.42 -55.30
CA VAL A 436 -5.54 21.70 -55.60
C VAL A 436 -6.82 22.53 -55.39
N ASP A 437 -6.96 23.27 -54.28
CA ASP A 437 -8.13 24.13 -54.01
C ASP A 437 -8.20 25.39 -54.90
N GLY A 438 -7.38 25.43 -55.96
CA GLY A 438 -7.31 26.50 -56.96
C GLY A 438 -7.96 26.18 -58.31
N LYS A 439 -8.56 25.00 -58.53
CA LYS A 439 -9.46 24.73 -59.69
C LYS A 439 -10.23 23.39 -59.65
N LYS A 440 -11.41 23.41 -59.03
CA LYS A 440 -12.60 22.66 -59.47
C LYS A 440 -13.85 23.17 -58.77
N ASP A 441 -14.54 24.10 -59.43
CA ASP A 441 -16.00 24.11 -59.63
C ASP A 441 -16.49 25.49 -60.11
N GLU A 442 -16.31 25.75 -61.41
CA GLU A 442 -17.26 26.57 -62.17
C GLU A 442 -17.46 25.90 -63.53
N ALA A 443 -18.71 25.55 -63.83
CA ALA A 443 -19.16 25.15 -65.14
C ALA A 443 -20.21 26.17 -65.62
N GLU A 444 -20.07 26.61 -66.88
CA GLU A 444 -21.05 27.39 -67.65
C GLU A 444 -21.38 28.81 -67.15
N GLY A 445 -20.68 29.80 -67.73
CA GLY A 445 -21.01 31.22 -67.64
C GLY A 445 -20.21 32.04 -68.66
N GLU A 446 -20.87 32.62 -69.67
CA GLU A 446 -20.18 33.37 -70.74
C GLU A 446 -19.87 34.83 -70.39
N SER A 447 -18.91 35.39 -71.14
CA SER A 447 -18.66 36.81 -71.41
C SER A 447 -17.41 37.43 -70.78
N SER A 448 -16.71 38.22 -71.59
CA SER A 448 -15.45 38.89 -71.30
C SER A 448 -15.64 40.33 -70.83
N THR A 449 -14.77 40.85 -69.95
CA THR A 449 -13.78 41.90 -70.31
C THR A 449 -12.92 42.42 -69.13
N THR A 450 -11.63 42.64 -69.44
CA THR A 450 -10.69 43.65 -68.88
C THR A 450 -10.62 43.96 -67.37
N ASN A 451 -9.42 43.71 -66.83
CA ASN A 451 -8.68 44.44 -65.78
C ASN A 451 -9.27 45.76 -65.27
N GLY A 452 -9.33 45.94 -63.93
CA GLY A 452 -9.69 47.25 -63.35
C GLY A 452 -9.45 47.51 -61.85
N LEU A 453 -9.17 46.50 -61.00
CA LEU A 453 -9.10 46.72 -59.53
C LEU A 453 -7.93 46.03 -58.78
N ALA A 454 -6.96 45.43 -59.48
CA ALA A 454 -5.83 44.76 -58.83
C ALA A 454 -4.79 45.72 -58.18
N ASP A 455 -4.90 47.03 -58.43
CA ASP A 455 -3.84 48.02 -58.17
C ASP A 455 -4.19 48.98 -57.00
N SER A 456 -5.03 48.54 -56.07
CA SER A 456 -5.58 49.39 -55.00
C SER A 456 -5.43 48.84 -53.58
N VAL A 457 -4.92 47.61 -53.42
CA VAL A 457 -4.67 46.97 -52.10
C VAL A 457 -3.17 46.75 -51.86
N SER A 458 -2.33 47.01 -52.85
CA SER A 458 -0.86 46.93 -52.85
C SER A 458 -0.15 48.00 -51.97
N ARG A 459 -0.84 48.55 -50.96
CA ARG A 459 -0.36 49.63 -50.06
C ARG A 459 -0.83 49.53 -48.61
N LEU A 460 -1.05 48.32 -48.11
CA LEU A 460 -1.03 48.04 -46.68
C LEU A 460 0.01 46.97 -46.39
N ASP A 461 1.25 47.43 -46.14
CA ASP A 461 2.28 46.64 -45.46
C ASP A 461 1.86 46.38 -44.00
N VAL A 462 0.86 45.52 -43.81
CA VAL A 462 0.83 44.67 -42.63
C VAL A 462 1.89 43.61 -42.88
N GLN A 463 2.84 43.49 -41.96
CA GLN A 463 3.86 42.45 -42.03
C GLN A 463 3.18 41.10 -41.77
N ASP A 464 2.77 40.42 -42.84
CA ASP A 464 2.41 39.00 -42.79
C ASP A 464 3.66 38.22 -42.38
N ALA A 465 3.84 38.08 -41.07
CA ALA A 465 4.91 37.35 -40.44
C ALA A 465 4.79 35.89 -40.87
N ALA A 466 5.60 35.52 -41.86
CA ALA A 466 5.48 34.30 -42.67
C ALA A 466 4.92 33.12 -41.86
N GLU A 467 3.68 32.70 -42.19
CA GLU A 467 3.01 31.63 -41.46
C GLU A 467 3.93 30.41 -41.41
N GLN A 468 4.42 30.11 -40.21
CA GLN A 468 5.35 29.00 -40.04
C GLN A 468 4.63 27.70 -40.43
N PRO A 469 5.27 26.80 -41.19
CA PRO A 469 4.66 25.53 -41.56
C PRO A 469 4.22 24.78 -40.31
N PRO A 470 3.09 24.04 -40.37
CA PRO A 470 2.51 23.41 -39.18
C PRO A 470 3.51 22.44 -38.56
N LYS A 471 3.80 22.64 -37.28
CA LYS A 471 4.81 21.88 -36.55
C LYS A 471 4.20 20.59 -36.01
N LEU A 472 4.75 19.48 -36.46
CA LEU A 472 4.47 18.16 -35.91
C LEU A 472 5.38 17.90 -34.70
N TYR A 473 4.84 17.24 -33.68
CA TYR A 473 5.56 16.80 -32.49
C TYR A 473 5.21 15.33 -32.24
N ILE A 474 6.22 14.46 -32.04
CA ILE A 474 5.98 13.05 -31.71
C ILE A 474 5.85 12.92 -30.19
N LEU A 475 4.75 12.33 -29.73
CA LEU A 475 4.55 11.86 -28.36
C LEU A 475 4.53 10.33 -28.34
N ALA A 476 5.13 9.75 -27.32
CA ALA A 476 4.96 8.32 -27.00
C ALA A 476 3.66 8.12 -26.19
N ASP A 477 3.46 6.91 -25.66
CA ASP A 477 2.27 6.58 -24.90
C ASP A 477 2.07 7.45 -23.66
N THR A 478 0.81 7.74 -23.34
CA THR A 478 0.49 8.46 -22.11
C THR A 478 0.86 7.62 -20.88
N SER A 479 1.37 8.30 -19.86
CA SER A 479 1.66 7.70 -18.56
C SER A 479 0.45 7.02 -17.90
N TYR A 480 -0.78 7.19 -18.39
CA TYR A 480 -2.00 6.56 -17.85
C TYR A 480 -2.35 5.20 -18.47
N GLY A 481 -1.93 4.92 -19.71
CA GLY A 481 -2.26 3.69 -20.46
C GLY A 481 -2.66 3.96 -21.92
N THR A 482 -2.37 3.00 -22.80
CA THR A 482 -2.24 3.24 -24.26
C THR A 482 -3.51 3.75 -24.94
N CYS A 483 -4.67 3.34 -24.44
CA CYS A 483 -5.98 3.74 -24.97
C CYS A 483 -6.41 5.19 -24.63
N CYS A 484 -5.60 5.95 -23.88
CA CYS A 484 -5.92 7.31 -23.43
C CYS A 484 -5.12 8.37 -24.19
N VAL A 485 -5.73 9.54 -24.39
CA VAL A 485 -5.10 10.69 -25.06
C VAL A 485 -4.27 11.50 -24.06
N ASP A 486 -3.04 11.90 -24.41
CA ASP A 486 -2.22 12.79 -23.57
C ASP A 486 -2.40 14.28 -23.92
N GLU A 487 -3.49 14.89 -23.43
CA GLU A 487 -3.69 16.33 -23.55
C GLU A 487 -2.59 17.13 -22.83
N VAL A 488 -2.03 16.60 -21.74
CA VAL A 488 -1.06 17.34 -20.91
C VAL A 488 0.31 17.40 -21.57
N ALA A 489 0.80 16.31 -22.15
CA ALA A 489 2.04 16.31 -22.91
C ALA A 489 1.92 17.15 -24.20
N ALA A 490 0.72 17.16 -24.82
CA ALA A 490 0.41 18.01 -25.96
C ALA A 490 0.39 19.51 -25.60
N GLU A 491 -0.16 19.90 -24.45
CA GLU A 491 -0.09 21.29 -23.92
C GLU A 491 1.36 21.76 -23.70
N HIS A 492 2.30 20.89 -23.32
CA HIS A 492 3.71 21.27 -23.12
C HIS A 492 4.46 21.65 -24.41
N VAL A 493 3.89 21.35 -25.59
CA VAL A 493 4.36 21.83 -26.91
C VAL A 493 3.40 22.84 -27.54
N ASP A 494 2.46 23.36 -26.73
CA ASP A 494 1.32 24.20 -27.12
C ASP A 494 0.51 23.60 -28.31
N ALA A 495 0.30 22.28 -28.38
CA ALA A 495 -0.42 21.69 -29.50
C ALA A 495 -1.87 22.20 -29.60
N ASP A 496 -2.33 22.48 -30.82
CA ASP A 496 -3.70 22.91 -31.10
C ASP A 496 -4.65 21.70 -31.29
N VAL A 497 -4.09 20.50 -31.49
CA VAL A 497 -4.79 19.21 -31.68
C VAL A 497 -3.88 18.04 -31.30
N VAL A 498 -4.46 16.92 -30.88
CA VAL A 498 -3.78 15.63 -30.75
C VAL A 498 -4.27 14.66 -31.82
N VAL A 499 -3.37 14.02 -32.56
CA VAL A 499 -3.68 12.82 -33.36
C VAL A 499 -3.29 11.61 -32.50
N HIS A 500 -4.26 10.75 -32.21
CA HIS A 500 -4.08 9.58 -31.36
C HIS A 500 -4.19 8.31 -32.21
N TYR A 501 -3.06 7.61 -32.36
CA TYR A 501 -2.94 6.40 -33.16
C TYR A 501 -3.23 5.13 -32.35
N GLY A 502 -3.79 4.13 -33.02
CA GLY A 502 -4.07 2.82 -32.44
C GLY A 502 -5.34 2.79 -31.56
N ARG A 503 -5.41 1.75 -30.73
CA ARG A 503 -6.62 1.34 -30.01
C ARG A 503 -7.00 2.31 -28.89
N SER A 504 -8.05 3.11 -29.09
CA SER A 504 -8.51 4.12 -28.12
C SER A 504 -9.77 3.75 -27.34
N CYS A 505 -9.88 4.25 -26.11
CA CYS A 505 -11.07 4.09 -25.26
C CYS A 505 -12.20 5.10 -25.57
N LEU A 506 -11.98 6.05 -26.50
CA LEU A 506 -12.96 7.06 -26.95
C LEU A 506 -13.54 7.95 -25.84
N SER A 507 -12.90 8.03 -24.67
CA SER A 507 -13.37 8.88 -23.57
C SER A 507 -13.28 10.36 -23.97
N PRO A 508 -14.31 11.19 -23.69
CA PRO A 508 -14.35 12.57 -24.17
C PRO A 508 -13.23 13.40 -23.53
N THR A 509 -12.48 14.13 -24.35
CA THR A 509 -11.39 15.01 -23.90
C THR A 509 -11.88 16.32 -23.29
N ALA A 510 -11.00 16.99 -22.54
CA ALA A 510 -11.36 18.13 -21.71
C ALA A 510 -10.91 19.50 -22.26
N ARG A 511 -9.88 19.56 -23.12
CA ARG A 511 -9.16 20.79 -23.47
C ARG A 511 -8.81 20.92 -24.94
N LEU A 512 -8.35 19.83 -25.56
CA LEU A 512 -7.89 19.76 -26.94
C LEU A 512 -8.80 18.87 -27.80
N PRO A 513 -9.01 19.22 -29.09
CA PRO A 513 -9.62 18.33 -30.05
C PRO A 513 -8.70 17.14 -30.35
N VAL A 514 -9.30 16.00 -30.70
CA VAL A 514 -8.58 14.76 -31.00
C VAL A 514 -9.00 14.20 -32.36
N ILE A 515 -8.01 13.88 -33.18
CA ILE A 515 -8.17 13.07 -34.39
C ILE A 515 -7.82 11.63 -34.03
N TYR A 516 -8.80 10.72 -34.11
CA TYR A 516 -8.61 9.31 -33.78
C TYR A 516 -8.35 8.47 -35.03
N VAL A 517 -7.28 7.68 -34.99
CA VAL A 517 -6.85 6.77 -36.08
C VAL A 517 -6.58 5.38 -35.49
N PHE A 518 -7.57 4.48 -35.53
CA PHE A 518 -7.51 3.21 -34.79
C PHE A 518 -6.51 2.17 -35.33
N THR A 519 -5.90 2.45 -36.48
CA THR A 519 -5.07 1.57 -37.32
C THR A 519 -5.79 0.34 -37.85
N HIS A 520 -5.82 0.21 -39.18
CA HIS A 520 -6.61 -0.83 -39.85
C HIS A 520 -5.98 -2.22 -39.69
N LYS A 521 -6.69 -3.14 -39.03
CA LYS A 521 -6.31 -4.55 -38.91
C LYS A 521 -7.07 -5.43 -39.90
N GLU A 522 -6.38 -6.39 -40.50
CA GLU A 522 -6.99 -7.41 -41.37
C GLU A 522 -7.90 -8.36 -40.57
N LEU A 523 -9.01 -8.79 -41.18
CA LEU A 523 -9.96 -9.74 -40.61
C LEU A 523 -10.51 -10.67 -41.69
N HIS A 524 -10.41 -11.99 -41.48
CA HIS A 524 -10.98 -12.98 -42.39
C HIS A 524 -12.49 -13.14 -42.16
N LEU A 525 -13.30 -12.68 -43.11
CA LEU A 525 -14.75 -12.58 -42.97
C LEU A 525 -15.47 -13.94 -43.13
N ASP A 526 -15.00 -14.83 -44.01
CA ASP A 526 -15.71 -16.08 -44.30
C ASP A 526 -15.72 -17.07 -43.10
N PRO A 527 -14.61 -17.26 -42.36
CA PRO A 527 -14.64 -18.01 -41.09
C PRO A 527 -15.56 -17.38 -40.05
N LEU A 528 -15.61 -16.04 -39.98
CA LEU A 528 -16.44 -15.29 -39.03
C LEU A 528 -17.93 -15.46 -39.33
N VAL A 529 -18.35 -15.36 -40.59
CA VAL A 529 -19.74 -15.60 -41.03
C VAL A 529 -20.14 -17.06 -40.79
N LYS A 530 -19.24 -18.03 -41.08
CA LYS A 530 -19.46 -19.45 -40.75
C LYS A 530 -19.61 -19.66 -39.24
N ALA A 531 -18.78 -19.03 -38.43
CA ALA A 531 -18.82 -19.09 -36.98
C ALA A 531 -20.11 -18.49 -36.40
N PHE A 532 -20.54 -17.32 -36.90
CA PHE A 532 -21.81 -16.69 -36.54
C PHE A 532 -23.00 -17.62 -36.81
N LYS A 533 -23.07 -18.21 -38.02
CA LYS A 533 -24.13 -19.15 -38.43
C LYS A 533 -24.15 -20.42 -37.58
N ALA A 534 -23.01 -20.85 -37.05
CA ALA A 534 -22.92 -21.98 -36.12
C ALA A 534 -23.37 -21.65 -34.69
N THR A 535 -23.28 -20.37 -34.28
CA THR A 535 -23.76 -19.88 -32.96
C THR A 535 -25.25 -19.54 -32.98
N TYR A 536 -25.74 -18.93 -34.07
CA TYR A 536 -27.14 -18.52 -34.23
C TYR A 536 -27.80 -19.27 -35.40
N PRO A 537 -28.20 -20.55 -35.24
CA PRO A 537 -28.83 -21.34 -36.30
C PRO A 537 -30.25 -20.89 -36.67
N ASP A 538 -30.84 -19.96 -35.91
CA ASP A 538 -32.15 -19.34 -36.18
C ASP A 538 -31.96 -17.93 -36.80
N PRO A 539 -32.34 -17.72 -38.08
CA PRO A 539 -32.23 -16.41 -38.74
C PRO A 539 -33.18 -15.32 -38.20
N THR A 540 -34.12 -15.68 -37.31
CA THR A 540 -35.04 -14.74 -36.66
C THR A 540 -34.54 -14.22 -35.31
N ALA A 541 -33.42 -14.74 -34.80
CA ALA A 541 -32.82 -14.29 -33.55
C ALA A 541 -32.45 -12.79 -33.59
N LYS A 542 -32.80 -12.06 -32.53
CA LYS A 542 -32.38 -10.65 -32.31
C LYS A 542 -30.89 -10.60 -31.97
N VAL A 543 -30.04 -10.12 -32.89
CA VAL A 543 -28.58 -10.06 -32.68
C VAL A 543 -28.00 -8.69 -33.03
N ILE A 544 -27.13 -8.18 -32.16
CA ILE A 544 -26.36 -6.95 -32.36
C ILE A 544 -24.90 -7.32 -32.68
N LEU A 545 -24.35 -6.73 -33.75
CA LEU A 545 -22.95 -6.85 -34.13
C LEU A 545 -22.13 -5.69 -33.58
N ALA A 546 -21.11 -6.02 -32.79
CA ALA A 546 -20.12 -5.08 -32.29
C ALA A 546 -18.70 -5.60 -32.53
N ALA A 547 -17.73 -4.69 -32.47
CA ALA A 547 -16.31 -4.98 -32.59
C ALA A 547 -15.48 -4.05 -31.71
N ASP A 548 -14.26 -4.47 -31.38
CA ASP A 548 -13.23 -3.56 -30.89
C ASP A 548 -12.97 -2.43 -31.91
N VAL A 549 -12.51 -1.26 -31.44
CA VAL A 549 -12.25 -0.10 -32.32
C VAL A 549 -11.21 -0.38 -33.41
N THR A 550 -10.32 -1.36 -33.22
CA THR A 550 -9.35 -1.78 -34.25
C THR A 550 -9.95 -2.67 -35.36
N TYR A 551 -11.23 -3.05 -35.23
CA TYR A 551 -11.97 -3.90 -36.18
C TYR A 551 -13.37 -3.34 -36.55
N SER A 552 -13.70 -2.11 -36.16
CA SER A 552 -15.03 -1.50 -36.40
C SER A 552 -15.45 -1.48 -37.86
N ASP A 553 -14.48 -1.28 -38.74
CA ASP A 553 -14.71 -0.97 -40.15
C ASP A 553 -15.18 -2.21 -40.95
N HIS A 554 -15.00 -3.40 -40.37
CA HIS A 554 -15.51 -4.67 -40.91
C HIS A 554 -16.98 -4.92 -40.57
N VAL A 555 -17.54 -4.27 -39.54
CA VAL A 555 -18.91 -4.53 -39.06
C VAL A 555 -20.00 -4.31 -40.14
N PRO A 556 -19.96 -3.25 -40.97
CA PRO A 556 -20.95 -3.03 -42.03
C PRO A 556 -20.93 -4.10 -43.13
N GLU A 557 -19.76 -4.65 -43.47
CA GLU A 557 -19.60 -5.73 -44.45
C GLU A 557 -20.08 -7.07 -43.87
N VAL A 558 -19.73 -7.39 -42.62
CA VAL A 558 -20.24 -8.57 -41.91
C VAL A 558 -21.77 -8.53 -41.82
N TYR A 559 -22.36 -7.38 -41.47
CA TYR A 559 -23.80 -7.16 -41.49
C TYR A 559 -24.40 -7.43 -42.87
N SER A 560 -23.80 -6.87 -43.92
CA SER A 560 -24.29 -6.99 -45.30
C SER A 560 -24.30 -8.43 -45.80
N ARG A 561 -23.29 -9.24 -45.43
CA ARG A 561 -23.25 -10.68 -45.72
C ARG A 561 -24.29 -11.48 -44.95
N LEU A 562 -24.46 -11.20 -43.65
CA LEU A 562 -25.44 -11.91 -42.82
C LEU A 562 -26.89 -11.58 -43.19
N ALA A 563 -27.18 -10.34 -43.62
CA ALA A 563 -28.48 -9.97 -44.17
C ALA A 563 -28.81 -10.74 -45.48
N GLN A 564 -27.82 -10.94 -46.36
CA GLN A 564 -27.96 -11.75 -47.58
C GLN A 564 -28.19 -13.24 -47.27
N GLU A 565 -27.62 -13.74 -46.17
CA GLU A 565 -27.82 -15.09 -45.63
C GLU A 565 -29.17 -15.28 -44.90
N GLY A 566 -30.02 -14.25 -44.87
CA GLY A 566 -31.41 -14.32 -44.40
C GLY A 566 -31.65 -13.94 -42.94
N TYR A 567 -30.66 -13.40 -42.23
CA TYR A 567 -30.85 -12.91 -40.86
C TYR A 567 -31.67 -11.61 -40.87
N SER A 568 -32.84 -11.64 -40.21
CA SER A 568 -33.85 -10.57 -40.30
C SER A 568 -33.81 -9.57 -39.15
N ASN A 569 -33.44 -10.01 -37.94
CA ASN A 569 -33.39 -9.18 -36.73
C ASN A 569 -31.94 -8.87 -36.32
N LEU A 570 -31.15 -8.37 -37.27
CA LEU A 570 -29.74 -8.03 -37.10
C LEU A 570 -29.55 -6.51 -36.97
N PHE A 571 -28.59 -6.05 -36.16
CA PHE A 571 -28.21 -4.64 -36.09
C PHE A 571 -26.69 -4.43 -36.11
N ALA A 572 -26.20 -3.52 -36.94
CA ALA A 572 -24.79 -3.13 -37.01
C ALA A 572 -24.51 -1.92 -36.11
N THR A 573 -23.62 -2.06 -35.14
CA THR A 573 -23.18 -0.91 -34.34
C THR A 573 -22.12 -0.07 -35.09
N ALA A 574 -22.23 1.25 -34.96
CA ALA A 574 -21.23 2.22 -35.42
C ALA A 574 -20.61 2.93 -34.20
N LEU A 575 -19.42 3.51 -34.37
CA LEU A 575 -18.71 4.23 -33.31
C LEU A 575 -19.45 5.52 -32.91
N LEU A 576 -19.53 5.78 -31.60
CA LEU A 576 -19.95 7.06 -31.02
C LEU A 576 -18.89 7.51 -30.00
N HIS A 577 -18.83 8.82 -29.73
CA HIS A 577 -18.02 9.40 -28.64
C HIS A 577 -18.88 9.69 -27.41
N ASP A 578 -19.63 8.67 -26.96
CA ASP A 578 -20.48 8.71 -25.77
C ASP A 578 -20.34 7.40 -24.97
N PRO A 579 -19.56 7.40 -23.86
CA PRO A 579 -19.40 6.22 -23.00
C PRO A 579 -20.63 5.92 -22.13
N SER A 580 -21.62 6.83 -22.08
CA SER A 580 -22.84 6.73 -21.28
C SER A 580 -23.94 5.94 -21.99
N SER A 581 -23.86 5.82 -23.32
CA SER A 581 -24.79 5.11 -24.19
C SER A 581 -25.05 3.66 -23.75
N VAL A 582 -26.23 3.12 -24.10
CA VAL A 582 -26.71 1.82 -23.59
C VAL A 582 -25.75 0.67 -23.95
N ILE A 583 -25.11 0.75 -25.12
CA ILE A 583 -23.86 0.05 -25.44
C ILE A 583 -22.74 1.10 -25.54
N PRO A 584 -21.78 1.16 -24.58
CA PRO A 584 -20.81 2.26 -24.51
C PRO A 584 -20.05 2.53 -25.81
N ASN A 585 -20.04 3.81 -26.22
CA ASN A 585 -19.42 4.30 -27.46
C ASN A 585 -19.94 3.61 -28.74
N ARG A 586 -21.20 3.16 -28.76
CA ARG A 586 -21.82 2.48 -29.91
C ARG A 586 -23.27 2.93 -30.14
N THR A 587 -23.69 2.92 -31.41
CA THR A 587 -25.12 3.03 -31.75
C THR A 587 -25.91 1.82 -31.25
N VAL A 588 -27.22 1.99 -31.06
CA VAL A 588 -28.15 0.92 -30.65
C VAL A 588 -29.41 0.94 -31.53
N PRO A 589 -30.18 -0.17 -31.62
CA PRO A 589 -31.45 -0.20 -32.35
C PRO A 589 -32.42 0.89 -31.84
N ASP A 590 -33.25 1.46 -32.71
CA ASP A 590 -34.18 2.53 -32.31
C ASP A 590 -35.18 2.08 -31.22
N SER A 591 -35.58 0.81 -31.19
CA SER A 591 -36.38 0.25 -30.09
C SER A 591 -35.66 0.27 -28.73
N VAL A 592 -34.35 0.05 -28.71
CA VAL A 592 -33.50 0.17 -27.51
C VAL A 592 -33.25 1.64 -27.16
N LYS A 593 -33.23 2.53 -28.16
CA LYS A 593 -33.09 3.97 -27.97
C LYS A 593 -34.35 4.61 -27.36
N GLU A 594 -35.53 4.10 -27.69
CA GLU A 594 -36.79 4.50 -27.07
C GLU A 594 -37.02 3.81 -25.72
N ALA A 595 -36.67 2.53 -25.58
CA ALA A 595 -36.80 1.75 -24.35
C ALA A 595 -35.49 0.99 -24.02
N PRO A 596 -34.56 1.58 -23.23
CA PRO A 596 -33.24 0.99 -22.94
C PRO A 596 -33.29 -0.42 -22.32
N GLU A 597 -34.30 -0.71 -21.50
CA GLU A 597 -34.53 -2.03 -20.91
C GLU A 597 -34.74 -3.13 -21.97
N SER A 598 -35.27 -2.77 -23.15
CA SER A 598 -35.52 -3.72 -24.25
C SER A 598 -34.25 -4.30 -24.88
N LEU A 599 -33.06 -3.81 -24.50
CA LEU A 599 -31.79 -4.42 -24.91
C LEU A 599 -31.67 -5.87 -24.40
N ILE A 600 -32.37 -6.24 -23.31
CA ILE A 600 -32.32 -7.59 -22.75
C ILE A 600 -32.89 -8.66 -23.70
N ASP A 601 -33.74 -8.28 -24.65
CA ASP A 601 -34.26 -9.16 -25.71
C ASP A 601 -33.20 -9.53 -26.77
N TRP A 602 -32.09 -8.79 -26.84
CA TRP A 602 -31.07 -8.95 -27.87
C TRP A 602 -29.88 -9.75 -27.37
N GLN A 603 -29.24 -10.49 -28.28
CA GLN A 603 -27.95 -11.12 -28.04
C GLN A 603 -26.84 -10.31 -28.72
N LEU A 604 -25.66 -10.25 -28.11
CA LEU A 604 -24.51 -9.54 -28.65
C LEU A 604 -23.52 -10.52 -29.28
N PHE A 605 -23.06 -10.21 -30.49
CA PHE A 605 -21.90 -10.85 -31.11
C PHE A 605 -20.77 -9.83 -31.20
N HIS A 606 -19.67 -10.08 -30.49
CA HIS A 606 -18.53 -9.18 -30.42
C HIS A 606 -17.32 -9.75 -31.17
N ILE A 607 -16.75 -8.95 -32.08
CA ILE A 607 -15.55 -9.27 -32.86
C ILE A 607 -14.31 -8.78 -32.10
N SER A 608 -13.31 -9.65 -31.94
CA SER A 608 -12.22 -9.52 -30.96
C SER A 608 -12.69 -9.59 -29.51
N GLU A 609 -11.78 -9.81 -28.56
CA GLU A 609 -12.13 -9.91 -27.14
C GLU A 609 -12.39 -8.51 -26.54
N PRO A 610 -13.63 -8.19 -26.12
CA PRO A 610 -13.94 -6.89 -25.53
C PRO A 610 -13.32 -6.72 -24.13
N PRO A 611 -12.99 -5.49 -23.72
CA PRO A 611 -12.55 -5.20 -22.36
C PRO A 611 -13.51 -5.70 -21.29
N THR A 612 -12.98 -6.19 -20.16
CA THR A 612 -13.77 -6.70 -19.03
C THR A 612 -14.81 -5.69 -18.52
N ALA A 613 -14.51 -4.39 -18.60
CA ALA A 613 -15.44 -3.31 -18.27
C ALA A 613 -16.67 -3.30 -19.20
N LEU A 614 -16.45 -3.42 -20.52
CA LEU A 614 -17.52 -3.48 -21.51
C LEU A 614 -18.37 -4.76 -21.30
N LEU A 615 -17.73 -5.90 -21.06
CA LEU A 615 -18.43 -7.15 -20.73
C LEU A 615 -19.29 -7.04 -19.47
N MET A 616 -18.77 -6.44 -18.39
CA MET A 616 -19.52 -6.29 -17.15
C MET A 616 -20.71 -5.34 -17.28
N THR A 617 -20.56 -4.22 -18.00
CA THR A 617 -21.68 -3.29 -18.28
C THR A 617 -22.76 -3.96 -19.13
N LEU A 618 -22.39 -4.77 -20.12
CA LEU A 618 -23.35 -5.37 -21.06
C LEU A 618 -24.00 -6.65 -20.54
N ALA A 619 -23.33 -7.43 -19.70
CA ALA A 619 -23.86 -8.71 -19.21
C ALA A 619 -25.07 -8.61 -18.26
N SER A 620 -25.49 -7.40 -17.87
CA SER A 620 -26.76 -7.13 -17.20
C SER A 620 -27.82 -6.50 -18.12
N ARG A 621 -27.47 -6.25 -19.40
CA ARG A 621 -28.27 -5.49 -20.38
C ARG A 621 -28.66 -6.28 -21.63
N VAL A 622 -28.00 -7.40 -21.94
CA VAL A 622 -28.33 -8.29 -23.09
C VAL A 622 -28.59 -9.72 -22.64
N ALA A 623 -29.38 -10.50 -23.40
CA ALA A 623 -29.68 -11.91 -23.11
C ALA A 623 -28.43 -12.81 -23.07
N ALA A 624 -27.49 -12.58 -24.00
CA ALA A 624 -26.24 -13.33 -24.11
C ALA A 624 -25.18 -12.51 -24.84
N ILE A 625 -23.91 -12.85 -24.60
CA ILE A 625 -22.75 -12.29 -25.32
C ILE A 625 -21.93 -13.45 -25.88
N HIS A 626 -21.66 -13.43 -27.19
CA HIS A 626 -20.77 -14.36 -27.87
C HIS A 626 -19.56 -13.60 -28.45
N ILE A 627 -18.35 -14.01 -28.08
CA ILE A 627 -17.09 -13.38 -28.48
C ILE A 627 -16.43 -14.20 -29.59
N TYR A 628 -16.09 -13.58 -30.72
CA TYR A 628 -15.25 -14.16 -31.77
C TYR A 628 -13.79 -13.71 -31.58
N PRO A 629 -12.88 -14.60 -31.11
CA PRO A 629 -11.49 -14.23 -30.85
C PRO A 629 -10.71 -14.04 -32.15
N THR A 630 -9.96 -12.94 -32.22
CA THR A 630 -9.16 -12.53 -33.40
C THR A 630 -7.75 -13.10 -33.42
N ASP A 631 -7.24 -13.52 -32.27
CA ASP A 631 -5.80 -13.74 -32.07
C ASP A 631 -5.38 -15.19 -32.40
N SER A 632 -6.30 -15.96 -32.98
CA SER A 632 -6.05 -17.33 -33.45
C SER A 632 -5.41 -17.32 -34.84
N PRO A 633 -4.43 -18.21 -35.11
CA PRO A 633 -3.75 -18.24 -36.40
C PRO A 633 -4.73 -18.50 -37.56
N ALA A 634 -4.51 -17.78 -38.67
CA ALA A 634 -5.39 -17.76 -39.83
C ALA A 634 -5.68 -19.17 -40.38
N GLY A 635 -6.96 -19.42 -40.69
CA GLY A 635 -7.44 -20.72 -41.21
C GLY A 635 -7.82 -21.75 -40.12
N SER A 636 -7.76 -21.40 -38.84
CA SER A 636 -8.34 -22.21 -37.76
C SER A 636 -9.87 -22.08 -37.71
N ASP A 637 -10.58 -23.17 -37.38
CA ASP A 637 -12.05 -23.20 -37.33
C ASP A 637 -12.56 -22.65 -35.98
N VAL A 638 -12.43 -21.33 -35.82
CA VAL A 638 -12.71 -20.58 -34.59
C VAL A 638 -14.19 -20.68 -34.19
N LYS A 639 -14.44 -21.08 -32.93
CA LYS A 639 -15.78 -21.11 -32.34
C LYS A 639 -15.99 -19.88 -31.45
N PRO A 640 -17.12 -19.14 -31.60
CA PRO A 640 -17.43 -18.05 -30.70
C PRO A 640 -17.68 -18.56 -29.28
N LEU A 641 -17.17 -17.84 -28.29
CA LEU A 641 -17.23 -18.22 -26.88
C LEU A 641 -18.35 -17.46 -26.16
N PRO A 642 -19.27 -18.13 -25.44
CA PRO A 642 -20.27 -17.44 -24.62
C PRO A 642 -19.59 -16.82 -23.39
N ALA A 643 -19.74 -15.51 -23.21
CA ALA A 643 -19.15 -14.79 -22.09
C ALA A 643 -20.03 -14.89 -20.83
N SER A 644 -19.44 -15.29 -19.70
CA SER A 644 -20.12 -15.36 -18.39
C SER A 644 -19.40 -14.52 -17.34
N THR A 645 -19.87 -13.30 -17.11
CA THR A 645 -19.39 -12.39 -16.07
C THR A 645 -19.91 -12.75 -14.66
N SER A 646 -20.85 -13.69 -14.53
CA SER A 646 -21.54 -14.04 -13.27
C SER A 646 -20.62 -14.40 -12.09
N ALA A 647 -19.43 -14.94 -12.36
CA ALA A 647 -18.41 -15.23 -11.35
C ALA A 647 -17.61 -13.98 -10.94
N ILE A 648 -17.41 -13.04 -11.88
CA ILE A 648 -16.76 -11.74 -11.64
C ILE A 648 -17.72 -10.83 -10.85
N LEU A 649 -18.96 -10.64 -11.32
CA LEU A 649 -19.98 -9.83 -10.65
C LEU A 649 -20.21 -10.26 -9.19
N ARG A 650 -20.29 -11.57 -8.90
CA ARG A 650 -20.36 -12.09 -7.51
C ARG A 650 -19.12 -11.76 -6.69
N ARG A 651 -17.92 -11.85 -7.28
CA ARG A 651 -16.66 -11.45 -6.61
C ARG A 651 -16.65 -9.95 -6.29
N ARG A 652 -17.07 -9.11 -7.23
CA ARG A 652 -17.19 -7.65 -7.03
C ARG A 652 -18.20 -7.33 -5.95
N TYR A 653 -19.39 -7.93 -5.94
CA TYR A 653 -20.38 -7.69 -4.89
C TYR A 653 -19.91 -8.10 -3.48
N ALA A 654 -19.18 -9.21 -3.36
CA ALA A 654 -18.53 -9.60 -2.11
C ALA A 654 -17.46 -8.59 -1.66
N ILE A 655 -16.74 -7.96 -2.60
CA ILE A 655 -15.85 -6.83 -2.33
C ILE A 655 -16.64 -5.60 -1.85
N LEU A 656 -17.75 -5.23 -2.48
CA LEU A 656 -18.57 -4.06 -2.08
C LEU A 656 -19.14 -4.24 -0.67
N THR A 657 -19.64 -5.43 -0.37
CA THR A 657 -20.15 -5.81 0.96
C THR A 657 -19.06 -5.72 2.04
N ARG A 658 -17.81 -6.07 1.70
CA ARG A 658 -16.66 -5.86 2.62
C ARG A 658 -16.31 -4.37 2.77
N LEU A 659 -16.45 -3.59 1.69
CA LEU A 659 -16.11 -2.16 1.64
C LEU A 659 -17.14 -1.24 2.34
N SER A 660 -18.38 -1.67 2.55
CA SER A 660 -19.36 -0.90 3.35
C SER A 660 -18.84 -0.57 4.75
N THR A 661 -18.09 -1.49 5.36
CA THR A 661 -17.48 -1.34 6.69
C THR A 661 -16.23 -0.45 6.72
N VAL A 662 -15.69 -0.04 5.57
CA VAL A 662 -14.44 0.74 5.50
C VAL A 662 -14.67 2.20 5.93
N PRO A 663 -13.80 2.78 6.79
CA PRO A 663 -13.90 4.17 7.24
C PRO A 663 -13.18 5.19 6.34
N ILE A 664 -12.25 4.74 5.48
CA ILE A 664 -11.42 5.62 4.64
C ILE A 664 -11.30 5.05 3.23
N PHE A 665 -11.68 5.85 2.23
CA PHE A 665 -11.53 5.56 0.80
C PHE A 665 -10.44 6.45 0.19
N GLY A 666 -9.80 5.94 -0.86
CA GLY A 666 -8.83 6.69 -1.68
C GLY A 666 -9.36 6.88 -3.08
N ILE A 667 -9.33 8.12 -3.59
CA ILE A 667 -9.74 8.50 -4.93
C ILE A 667 -8.49 8.57 -5.80
N LEU A 668 -8.35 7.66 -6.75
CA LEU A 668 -7.23 7.58 -7.69
C LEU A 668 -7.64 8.22 -9.02
N VAL A 669 -7.10 9.40 -9.30
CA VAL A 669 -7.23 10.06 -10.60
C VAL A 669 -6.15 9.47 -11.52
N ASN A 670 -6.57 8.53 -12.36
CA ASN A 670 -5.74 7.79 -13.33
C ASN A 670 -5.91 8.33 -14.77
N THR A 671 -6.34 9.58 -14.91
CA THR A 671 -6.22 10.40 -16.13
C THR A 671 -6.60 11.84 -15.79
N LEU A 672 -5.97 12.82 -16.45
CA LEU A 672 -6.36 14.23 -16.40
C LEU A 672 -7.05 14.70 -17.70
N SER A 673 -7.15 13.79 -18.68
CA SER A 673 -7.61 14.05 -20.06
C SER A 673 -9.07 13.64 -20.30
N VAL A 674 -9.81 13.23 -19.26
CA VAL A 674 -11.22 12.83 -19.40
C VAL A 674 -12.10 13.95 -18.86
N LYS A 675 -13.06 14.38 -19.67
CA LYS A 675 -14.01 15.44 -19.34
C LYS A 675 -14.73 15.16 -18.02
N ASN A 676 -15.03 16.22 -17.29
CA ASN A 676 -15.74 16.19 -16.01
C ASN A 676 -15.07 15.40 -14.87
N TYR A 677 -13.79 14.97 -14.99
CA TYR A 677 -13.09 14.24 -13.93
C TYR A 677 -13.12 14.94 -12.55
N LEU A 678 -13.06 16.28 -12.53
CA LEU A 678 -13.17 17.06 -11.29
C LEU A 678 -14.58 16.99 -10.67
N HIS A 679 -15.64 17.00 -11.48
CA HIS A 679 -17.01 16.89 -10.98
C HIS A 679 -17.28 15.52 -10.36
N ILE A 680 -16.82 14.43 -10.97
CA ILE A 680 -16.93 13.10 -10.35
C ILE A 680 -16.02 12.94 -9.13
N VAL A 681 -14.82 13.54 -9.12
CA VAL A 681 -13.97 13.61 -7.92
C VAL A 681 -14.74 14.25 -6.76
N ASP A 682 -15.42 15.37 -6.98
CA ASP A 682 -16.13 16.09 -5.92
C ASP A 682 -17.45 15.41 -5.52
N HIS A 683 -18.19 14.84 -6.46
CA HIS A 683 -19.36 13.99 -6.19
C HIS A 683 -18.96 12.77 -5.34
N VAL A 684 -17.87 12.09 -5.68
CA VAL A 684 -17.32 10.95 -4.92
C VAL A 684 -16.90 11.39 -3.51
N LYS A 685 -16.20 12.53 -3.34
CA LYS A 685 -15.90 13.10 -2.01
C LYS A 685 -17.19 13.34 -1.21
N GLN A 686 -18.20 13.96 -1.82
CA GLN A 686 -19.47 14.28 -1.16
C GLN A 686 -20.22 13.02 -0.73
N LYS A 687 -20.34 12.00 -1.59
CA LYS A 687 -20.98 10.71 -1.25
C LYS A 687 -20.25 10.00 -0.10
N ILE A 688 -18.91 9.97 -0.11
CA ILE A 688 -18.10 9.38 0.98
C ILE A 688 -18.29 10.16 2.29
N ALA A 689 -18.26 11.49 2.24
CA ALA A 689 -18.44 12.35 3.42
C ALA A 689 -19.85 12.25 4.02
N ALA A 690 -20.89 12.20 3.17
CA ALA A 690 -22.28 12.01 3.58
C ALA A 690 -22.50 10.66 4.28
N ALA A 691 -21.79 9.61 3.85
CA ALA A 691 -21.74 8.31 4.53
C ALA A 691 -20.88 8.29 5.82
N GLY A 692 -20.41 9.45 6.30
CA GLY A 692 -19.61 9.59 7.53
C GLY A 692 -18.17 9.09 7.42
N LYS A 693 -17.65 8.92 6.20
CA LYS A 693 -16.33 8.32 5.91
C LYS A 693 -15.35 9.38 5.40
N LYS A 694 -14.06 9.06 5.41
CA LYS A 694 -13.00 9.98 4.91
C LYS A 694 -12.59 9.61 3.48
N SER A 695 -12.36 10.61 2.64
CA SER A 695 -11.85 10.47 1.26
C SER A 695 -10.53 11.22 1.08
N TYR A 696 -9.54 10.59 0.46
CA TYR A 696 -8.28 11.24 0.09
C TYR A 696 -8.02 11.12 -1.42
N MET A 697 -7.58 12.19 -2.07
CA MET A 697 -7.36 12.23 -3.53
C MET A 697 -5.88 12.09 -3.90
N PHE A 698 -5.59 11.30 -4.93
CA PHE A 698 -4.24 11.07 -5.45
C PHE A 698 -4.28 11.11 -6.98
N VAL A 699 -3.43 11.94 -7.59
CA VAL A 699 -3.18 11.90 -9.03
C VAL A 699 -2.04 10.91 -9.27
N VAL A 700 -2.27 9.89 -10.09
CA VAL A 700 -1.32 8.79 -10.29
C VAL A 700 -1.39 8.32 -11.74
N GLY A 701 -0.27 8.38 -12.47
CA GLY A 701 -0.14 7.66 -13.75
C GLY A 701 -0.13 6.13 -13.54
N LYS A 702 -0.30 5.34 -14.61
CA LYS A 702 -0.40 3.86 -14.70
C LYS A 702 -0.40 3.16 -13.35
N LEU A 703 -1.59 2.78 -12.92
CA LEU A 703 -1.85 2.07 -11.67
C LEU A 703 -0.94 0.86 -11.55
N ASN A 704 -0.12 0.88 -10.51
CA ASN A 704 0.78 -0.20 -10.15
C ASN A 704 0.47 -0.57 -8.70
N ALA A 705 0.33 -1.87 -8.42
CA ALA A 705 0.08 -2.40 -7.08
C ALA A 705 1.07 -1.81 -6.06
N ALA A 706 2.32 -1.59 -6.43
CA ALA A 706 3.33 -0.88 -5.65
C ALA A 706 2.92 0.54 -5.23
N LYS A 707 2.55 1.38 -6.22
CA LYS A 707 2.14 2.78 -5.97
C LYS A 707 0.88 2.82 -5.11
N VAL A 708 -0.09 1.96 -5.39
CA VAL A 708 -1.37 1.93 -4.66
C VAL A 708 -1.18 1.33 -3.25
N ALA A 709 -0.29 0.37 -3.08
CA ALA A 709 0.12 -0.14 -1.78
C ALA A 709 0.98 0.86 -0.97
N ASN A 710 1.31 2.05 -1.49
CA ASN A 710 1.93 3.14 -0.71
C ASN A 710 0.97 3.89 0.21
N PHE A 711 -0.30 3.49 0.28
CA PHE A 711 -1.29 4.04 1.20
C PHE A 711 -2.04 2.87 1.89
N SER A 712 -2.08 2.86 3.23
CA SER A 712 -2.52 1.70 4.06
C SER A 712 -3.81 1.94 4.83
N GLU A 713 -4.05 3.22 5.11
CA GLU A 713 -5.18 3.81 5.81
C GLU A 713 -6.47 3.60 5.01
N ILE A 714 -6.32 3.60 3.68
CA ILE A 714 -7.37 3.44 2.69
C ILE A 714 -7.77 1.96 2.61
N GLY A 715 -9.01 1.66 2.99
CA GLY A 715 -9.56 0.31 2.98
C GLY A 715 -10.02 -0.16 1.59
N GLY A 716 -10.39 0.78 0.72
CA GLY A 716 -10.81 0.56 -0.66
C GLY A 716 -10.52 1.78 -1.54
N TRP A 717 -10.25 1.53 -2.80
CA TRP A 717 -9.84 2.54 -3.78
C TRP A 717 -10.92 2.78 -4.82
N VAL A 718 -11.17 4.03 -5.17
CA VAL A 718 -12.11 4.46 -6.19
C VAL A 718 -11.29 5.02 -7.35
N VAL A 719 -11.27 4.35 -8.50
CA VAL A 719 -10.54 4.84 -9.67
C VAL A 719 -11.44 5.70 -10.54
N ILE A 720 -10.95 6.91 -10.80
CA ILE A 720 -11.47 7.84 -11.78
C ILE A 720 -10.45 7.85 -12.92
N GLY A 721 -10.74 7.04 -13.94
CA GLY A 721 -9.94 6.86 -15.15
C GLY A 721 -10.85 6.93 -16.38
N CYS A 722 -10.36 6.54 -17.56
CA CYS A 722 -11.28 6.22 -18.66
C CYS A 722 -12.20 5.05 -18.24
N TRP A 723 -13.43 5.02 -18.75
CA TRP A 723 -14.43 3.98 -18.40
C TRP A 723 -13.88 2.56 -18.58
N GLU A 724 -13.05 2.35 -19.61
CA GLU A 724 -12.43 1.06 -19.95
C GLU A 724 -11.37 0.60 -18.93
N SER A 725 -10.42 1.48 -18.57
CA SER A 725 -9.32 1.16 -17.62
C SER A 725 -9.68 1.45 -16.16
N SER A 726 -10.92 1.86 -15.87
CA SER A 726 -11.40 2.08 -14.50
C SER A 726 -11.60 0.77 -13.71
N LEU A 727 -11.97 -0.31 -14.40
CA LEU A 727 -12.15 -1.63 -13.80
C LEU A 727 -10.80 -2.32 -13.59
N VAL A 728 -10.37 -2.38 -12.34
CA VAL A 728 -9.21 -3.15 -11.91
C VAL A 728 -9.67 -4.33 -11.05
N ASP A 729 -9.81 -5.51 -11.65
CA ASP A 729 -10.04 -6.79 -10.95
C ASP A 729 -8.80 -7.69 -10.93
N SER A 730 -7.61 -7.10 -10.83
CA SER A 730 -6.41 -7.86 -10.53
C SER A 730 -6.30 -8.11 -9.02
N LYS A 731 -6.07 -9.37 -8.66
CA LYS A 731 -5.76 -9.79 -7.28
C LYS A 731 -4.42 -9.21 -6.78
N ASP A 732 -3.65 -8.56 -7.65
CA ASP A 732 -2.40 -7.89 -7.34
C ASP A 732 -2.61 -6.64 -6.46
N PHE A 733 -3.80 -6.03 -6.53
CA PHE A 733 -4.08 -4.80 -5.81
C PHE A 733 -4.43 -5.09 -4.36
N TRP A 734 -3.49 -4.68 -3.50
CA TRP A 734 -3.50 -4.96 -2.09
C TRP A 734 -4.77 -4.49 -1.34
N LYS A 735 -5.41 -3.45 -1.84
CA LYS A 735 -6.74 -3.01 -1.41
C LYS A 735 -7.62 -2.98 -2.66
N PRO A 736 -8.86 -3.48 -2.59
CA PRO A 736 -9.70 -3.60 -3.77
C PRO A 736 -9.90 -2.23 -4.43
N VAL A 737 -9.88 -2.23 -5.75
CA VAL A 737 -10.03 -1.06 -6.61
C VAL A 737 -11.38 -1.17 -7.29
N ILE A 738 -12.24 -0.18 -7.08
CA ILE A 738 -13.63 -0.13 -7.50
C ILE A 738 -13.93 1.13 -8.34
N THR A 739 -15.01 1.09 -9.12
CA THR A 739 -15.51 2.25 -9.88
C THR A 739 -16.36 3.18 -8.98
N PRO A 740 -16.66 4.42 -9.42
CA PRO A 740 -17.58 5.30 -8.69
C PRO A 740 -19.00 4.70 -8.52
N PHE A 741 -19.48 3.91 -9.48
CA PHE A 741 -20.76 3.17 -9.36
C PHE A 741 -20.72 2.15 -8.22
N GLU A 742 -19.67 1.33 -8.21
CA GLU A 742 -19.45 0.31 -7.18
C GLU A 742 -19.32 0.92 -5.77
N LEU A 743 -18.80 2.15 -5.67
CA LEU A 743 -18.75 2.89 -4.42
C LEU A 743 -20.16 3.25 -3.93
N GLU A 744 -21.03 3.79 -4.78
CA GLU A 744 -22.40 4.16 -4.36
C GLU A 744 -23.16 2.95 -3.81
N VAL A 745 -23.02 1.79 -4.45
CA VAL A 745 -23.60 0.52 -3.96
C VAL A 745 -22.97 0.09 -2.62
N ALA A 746 -21.66 0.27 -2.44
CA ALA A 746 -20.98 -0.04 -1.18
C ALA A 746 -21.38 0.92 -0.02
N LEU A 747 -21.82 2.14 -0.32
CA LEU A 747 -22.20 3.15 0.67
C LEU A 747 -23.67 3.08 1.14
N LYS A 748 -24.56 2.38 0.42
CA LYS A 748 -25.94 2.12 0.86
C LYS A 748 -25.99 1.33 2.17
N GLY A 749 -27.04 1.51 2.97
CA GLY A 749 -27.28 0.72 4.18
C GLY A 749 -27.50 -0.77 3.89
N ASP A 750 -27.28 -1.65 4.87
CA ASP A 750 -27.39 -3.11 4.66
C ASP A 750 -28.82 -3.56 4.29
N ASP A 751 -29.85 -2.83 4.75
CA ASP A 751 -31.25 -3.07 4.37
C ASP A 751 -31.59 -2.62 2.93
N GLU A 752 -30.84 -1.64 2.40
CA GLU A 752 -31.03 -1.05 1.06
C GLU A 752 -30.10 -1.65 -0.01
N ARG A 753 -29.03 -2.35 0.40
CA ARG A 753 -28.01 -2.89 -0.50
C ARG A 753 -28.48 -4.21 -1.12
N VAL A 754 -29.31 -4.10 -2.15
CA VAL A 754 -29.71 -5.21 -3.03
C VAL A 754 -28.84 -5.21 -4.28
N TRP A 755 -28.33 -6.39 -4.68
CA TRP A 755 -27.57 -6.56 -5.92
C TRP A 755 -28.49 -7.02 -7.05
N THR A 756 -28.79 -6.12 -7.99
CA THR A 756 -29.64 -6.41 -9.17
C THR A 756 -28.87 -7.08 -10.31
N GLY A 757 -27.56 -7.27 -10.18
CA GLY A 757 -26.68 -7.70 -11.28
C GLY A 757 -26.18 -6.57 -12.18
N ALA A 758 -26.83 -5.40 -12.14
CA ALA A 758 -26.43 -4.21 -12.91
C ALA A 758 -25.03 -3.71 -12.52
N TRP A 759 -24.25 -3.31 -13.52
CA TRP A 759 -22.92 -2.74 -13.33
C TRP A 759 -22.63 -1.64 -14.36
N GLN A 760 -21.78 -0.67 -14.02
CA GLN A 760 -21.53 0.53 -14.82
C GLN A 760 -20.07 0.97 -14.73
N SER A 761 -19.42 1.10 -15.89
CA SER A 761 -18.02 1.55 -16.08
C SER A 761 -17.87 3.06 -16.20
N ASP A 762 -18.86 3.72 -16.80
CA ASP A 762 -18.89 5.17 -16.94
C ASP A 762 -19.34 5.85 -15.64
N PHE A 763 -18.94 7.10 -15.46
CA PHE A 763 -19.33 7.94 -14.32
C PHE A 763 -20.10 9.21 -14.71
N GLN A 764 -20.15 9.59 -15.99
CA GLN A 764 -20.96 10.72 -16.44
C GLN A 764 -22.44 10.43 -16.15
N SER A 765 -22.89 9.23 -16.54
CA SER A 765 -24.19 8.65 -16.21
C SER A 765 -24.45 8.38 -14.71
N ILE A 766 -23.54 8.74 -13.81
CA ILE A 766 -23.74 8.81 -12.35
C ILE A 766 -23.93 10.26 -11.90
N LEU A 767 -23.18 11.21 -12.48
CA LEU A 767 -23.37 12.65 -12.27
C LEU A 767 -24.74 13.13 -12.75
N ASP A 768 -25.27 12.50 -13.80
CA ASP A 768 -26.58 12.82 -14.37
C ASP A 768 -27.77 12.22 -13.59
N GLN A 769 -27.51 11.48 -12.49
CA GLN A 769 -28.57 10.96 -11.60
C GLN A 769 -28.92 11.97 -10.50
N PRO A 770 -30.21 12.27 -10.26
CA PRO A 770 -30.62 13.24 -9.24
C PRO A 770 -30.28 12.75 -7.82
N PRO A 771 -29.93 13.67 -6.90
CA PRO A 771 -29.54 13.32 -5.53
C PRO A 771 -30.72 12.75 -4.73
N ALA A 772 -30.63 11.48 -4.36
CA ALA A 772 -31.58 10.82 -3.47
C ALA A 772 -31.66 11.57 -2.11
N GLY A 773 -32.86 12.03 -1.75
CA GLY A 773 -33.08 12.96 -0.64
C GLY A 773 -34.34 13.81 -0.80
N LEU A 774 -34.86 13.92 -2.02
CA LEU A 774 -36.26 14.27 -2.30
C LEU A 774 -37.04 13.02 -2.73
N SER A 775 -38.36 13.08 -2.58
CA SER A 775 -39.29 11.97 -2.74
C SER A 775 -39.47 11.48 -4.18
N ASN A 776 -39.94 10.23 -4.29
CA ASN A 776 -40.60 9.69 -5.49
C ASN A 776 -41.72 10.60 -6.02
N SER A 777 -42.15 10.30 -7.26
CA SER A 777 -42.97 11.13 -8.17
C SER A 777 -42.24 12.42 -8.58
N GLY A 778 -42.08 12.73 -9.86
CA GLY A 778 -42.81 12.27 -11.05
C GLY A 778 -43.28 13.51 -11.83
N GLU A 779 -43.77 13.46 -13.07
CA GLU A 779 -43.93 12.36 -14.03
C GLU A 779 -43.55 12.89 -15.43
N GLU A 780 -44.08 12.30 -16.51
CA GLU A 780 -43.80 12.57 -17.93
C GLU A 780 -42.40 12.11 -18.43
N ALA A 781 -42.28 11.20 -19.40
CA ALA A 781 -43.23 10.27 -20.02
C ALA A 781 -42.42 9.12 -20.68
N LYS A 782 -42.93 7.92 -21.01
CA LYS A 782 -44.31 7.38 -21.15
C LYS A 782 -44.31 5.90 -20.71
N ASP A 783 -45.51 5.34 -20.52
CA ASP A 783 -45.85 3.90 -20.45
C ASP A 783 -45.02 3.01 -19.49
N SER A 784 -45.62 2.26 -18.56
CA SER A 784 -47.04 1.86 -18.45
C SER A 784 -47.39 1.42 -17.02
N THR A 785 -48.59 0.85 -16.87
CA THR A 785 -49.10 0.06 -15.73
C THR A 785 -48.02 -0.59 -14.84
N ALA A 786 -48.14 -0.62 -13.52
CA ALA A 786 -49.38 -0.67 -12.73
C ALA A 786 -49.13 -0.08 -11.31
N THR A 787 -50.04 0.69 -10.68
CA THR A 787 -51.21 0.21 -9.91
C THR A 787 -51.03 -1.22 -9.38
N ALA A 788 -51.03 -1.57 -8.10
CA ALA A 788 -51.48 -0.94 -6.87
C ALA A 788 -51.27 -2.04 -5.80
N THR A 789 -52.26 -2.28 -4.94
CA THR A 789 -52.61 -3.60 -4.37
C THR A 789 -51.97 -4.80 -5.12
N GLY A 790 -51.14 -5.65 -4.50
CA GLY A 790 -51.11 -5.99 -3.07
C GLY A 790 -52.25 -6.97 -2.81
N ASN A 791 -51.91 -8.18 -2.34
CA ASN A 791 -52.54 -9.44 -2.76
C ASN A 791 -52.33 -9.73 -4.26
N ASP A 792 -52.25 -10.97 -4.71
CA ASP A 792 -52.02 -12.23 -3.98
C ASP A 792 -50.96 -13.00 -4.80
N ASN A 793 -49.82 -13.44 -4.21
CA ASN A 793 -49.71 -14.66 -3.37
C ASN A 793 -49.75 -15.88 -4.31
N GLN A 794 -50.14 -17.06 -3.83
CA GLN A 794 -50.78 -18.16 -4.57
C GLN A 794 -50.13 -18.58 -5.91
N ASN A 795 -49.65 -19.81 -6.11
CA ASN A 795 -49.97 -21.11 -5.51
C ASN A 795 -48.99 -22.12 -6.18
N ASP A 796 -48.84 -23.40 -5.85
CA ASP A 796 -49.36 -24.33 -4.84
C ASP A 796 -48.16 -25.26 -4.51
N GLU A 797 -48.05 -25.96 -3.38
CA GLU A 797 -49.03 -26.32 -2.35
C GLU A 797 -48.27 -26.34 -1.00
N ASP A 798 -48.92 -25.84 0.06
CA ASP A 798 -49.25 -26.56 1.31
C ASP A 798 -48.19 -27.45 2.04
N GLN A 799 -48.17 -27.53 3.37
CA GLN A 799 -49.02 -26.99 4.46
C GLN A 799 -48.09 -26.76 5.68
N ASP A 800 -48.11 -25.62 6.38
CA ASP A 800 -49.12 -25.08 7.31
C ASP A 800 -48.85 -25.49 8.79
N GLN A 801 -49.33 -24.66 9.72
CA GLN A 801 -49.59 -24.92 11.15
C GLN A 801 -48.46 -24.80 12.21
N ASN A 802 -48.55 -23.66 12.90
CA ASN A 802 -48.79 -23.54 14.36
C ASN A 802 -47.64 -23.67 15.40
N ARG A 803 -47.59 -22.63 16.25
CA ARG A 803 -47.40 -22.64 17.73
C ARG A 803 -45.95 -22.83 18.23
N ASP A 804 -45.52 -22.10 19.26
CA ASP A 804 -46.06 -21.91 20.63
C ASP A 804 -46.03 -23.20 21.48
N GLN A 805 -44.84 -23.77 21.65
CA GLN A 805 -44.34 -24.40 22.89
C GLN A 805 -42.80 -24.41 22.74
N ASP A 806 -42.00 -23.90 23.67
CA ASP A 806 -41.79 -24.34 25.07
C ASP A 806 -41.20 -25.76 25.16
N GLU A 807 -40.14 -25.90 25.96
CA GLU A 807 -39.52 -27.17 26.41
C GLU A 807 -38.81 -28.01 25.29
N ASP A 808 -37.63 -28.61 25.51
CA ASP A 808 -36.61 -28.38 26.55
C ASP A 808 -35.22 -28.90 26.09
N ASP A 809 -34.21 -28.67 26.93
CA ASP A 809 -32.95 -29.44 27.11
C ASP A 809 -32.48 -30.44 26.01
N MET A 810 -31.35 -30.13 25.35
CA MET A 810 -30.13 -30.98 25.35
C MET A 810 -28.98 -30.39 24.50
N SER A 811 -27.74 -30.64 24.93
CA SER A 811 -26.51 -30.04 24.38
C SER A 811 -25.94 -30.70 23.10
N GLU A 812 -25.48 -29.89 22.15
CA GLU A 812 -24.49 -30.19 21.06
C GLU A 812 -23.72 -28.85 20.75
N PRO A 813 -22.57 -28.84 20.03
CA PRO A 813 -21.50 -27.86 20.30
C PRO A 813 -21.57 -26.48 19.59
N GLU A 814 -21.18 -25.43 20.35
CA GLU A 814 -21.03 -24.05 19.85
C GLU A 814 -19.81 -23.86 18.93
N SER A 815 -19.97 -23.98 17.60
CA SER A 815 -19.29 -23.15 16.56
C SER A 815 -19.61 -23.63 15.13
N ALA A 816 -20.43 -22.87 14.40
CA ALA A 816 -20.73 -23.12 12.98
C ALA A 816 -20.53 -21.84 12.12
N PRO A 817 -20.11 -21.97 10.84
CA PRO A 817 -19.98 -20.83 9.94
C PRO A 817 -21.35 -20.27 9.48
N PRO A 818 -21.44 -18.99 9.10
CA PRO A 818 -22.68 -18.41 8.58
C PRO A 818 -23.01 -18.93 7.17
N GLU A 819 -24.28 -19.22 6.91
CA GLU A 819 -24.78 -19.81 5.66
C GLU A 819 -25.51 -18.78 4.79
N PHE A 820 -25.53 -18.99 3.47
CA PHE A 820 -26.11 -18.06 2.51
C PHE A 820 -27.49 -18.55 2.04
N ASP A 821 -28.54 -17.79 2.36
CA ASP A 821 -29.86 -18.01 1.80
C ASP A 821 -29.89 -17.50 0.35
N LEU A 822 -29.76 -18.44 -0.58
CA LEU A 822 -29.83 -18.22 -2.03
C LEU A 822 -31.19 -17.72 -2.51
N ARG A 823 -32.24 -17.78 -1.70
CA ARG A 823 -33.61 -17.39 -2.03
C ARG A 823 -33.93 -15.96 -1.58
N THR A 824 -33.32 -15.48 -0.50
CA THR A 824 -33.43 -14.07 -0.05
C THR A 824 -32.20 -13.21 -0.39
N GLY A 825 -31.09 -13.83 -0.83
CA GLY A 825 -29.84 -13.14 -1.15
C GLY A 825 -29.08 -12.63 0.08
N ARG A 826 -29.32 -13.22 1.26
CA ARG A 826 -28.81 -12.76 2.57
C ARG A 826 -28.01 -13.87 3.28
N TYR A 827 -27.12 -13.48 4.18
CA TYR A 827 -26.40 -14.41 5.06
C TYR A 827 -27.08 -14.52 6.43
N VAL A 828 -27.15 -15.74 6.98
CA VAL A 828 -27.64 -16.01 8.35
C VAL A 828 -26.45 -16.35 9.26
N SER A 829 -26.40 -15.79 10.46
CA SER A 829 -25.31 -15.99 11.42
C SER A 829 -25.83 -16.32 12.83
N HIS A 830 -25.16 -17.28 13.49
CA HIS A 830 -25.56 -17.79 14.82
C HIS A 830 -24.64 -17.36 15.97
N THR A 831 -23.63 -16.53 15.71
CA THR A 831 -22.62 -16.14 16.71
C THR A 831 -22.97 -14.87 17.49
N ARG A 832 -23.02 -14.98 18.82
CA ARG A 832 -22.98 -13.80 19.71
C ARG A 832 -21.58 -13.16 19.69
N PRO A 833 -21.45 -11.82 19.78
CA PRO A 833 -20.15 -11.16 19.66
C PRO A 833 -19.42 -11.02 21.00
N MET A 834 -18.15 -11.48 21.10
CA MET A 834 -17.02 -10.66 21.59
C MET A 834 -15.62 -11.34 21.65
N GLN A 835 -14.60 -10.50 21.39
CA GLN A 835 -13.23 -10.50 21.93
C GLN A 835 -12.11 -11.45 21.41
N GLU A 836 -10.86 -11.01 21.67
CA GLU A 836 -9.61 -11.42 21.01
C GLU A 836 -8.76 -12.37 21.88
N SER A 837 -8.02 -13.32 21.27
CA SER A 837 -6.53 -13.39 21.31
C SER A 837 -5.92 -14.69 20.74
N ALA A 838 -4.77 -14.59 20.05
CA ALA A 838 -3.85 -15.70 19.72
C ALA A 838 -2.76 -15.87 20.82
N PRO A 839 -1.84 -16.89 20.80
CA PRO A 839 -0.56 -16.72 20.05
C PRO A 839 0.27 -18.00 19.68
N SER A 840 1.48 -17.78 19.09
CA SER A 840 2.68 -18.67 19.11
C SER A 840 2.59 -19.98 18.29
N VAL A 841 3.59 -20.88 18.08
CA VAL A 841 5.09 -20.96 18.20
C VAL A 841 5.58 -21.93 17.06
N SER A 842 6.81 -22.18 16.54
CA SER A 842 8.25 -22.09 16.92
C SER A 842 9.24 -22.18 15.70
N ALA A 843 10.60 -22.23 15.92
CA ALA A 843 11.68 -22.74 15.01
C ALA A 843 13.09 -22.88 15.69
N GLN A 844 13.87 -24.01 15.65
CA GLN A 844 15.38 -24.20 15.74
C GLN A 844 15.89 -25.49 16.49
N GLY A 845 16.97 -26.11 15.98
CA GLY A 845 17.96 -26.92 16.75
C GLY A 845 18.96 -27.70 15.87
N GLY A 846 20.29 -27.74 16.16
CA GLY A 846 21.22 -28.46 15.27
C GLY A 846 22.64 -28.79 15.77
N SER A 847 23.41 -29.54 14.96
CA SER A 847 24.85 -29.31 14.65
C SER A 847 25.55 -30.50 13.94
N LYS A 848 26.67 -30.17 13.27
CA LYS A 848 27.80 -31.02 12.79
C LYS A 848 27.65 -31.80 11.45
N ALA A 849 28.50 -31.36 10.51
CA ALA A 849 29.33 -32.17 9.61
C ALA A 849 28.69 -32.95 8.44
N ALA A 850 28.35 -32.24 7.36
CA ALA A 850 28.74 -32.63 6.00
C ALA A 850 28.78 -31.40 5.06
N ASN A 851 29.75 -31.32 4.15
CA ASN A 851 29.77 -30.33 3.06
C ASN A 851 29.01 -30.89 1.85
N ALA A 852 27.76 -30.49 1.63
CA ALA A 852 27.01 -30.75 0.40
C ALA A 852 25.78 -29.83 0.25
N ALA A 853 25.31 -29.64 -0.98
CA ALA A 853 23.97 -29.20 -1.39
C ALA A 853 23.31 -28.06 -0.54
N ILE A 854 23.51 -26.78 -0.90
CA ILE A 854 22.66 -26.10 -1.90
C ILE A 854 21.17 -26.09 -1.48
N SER A 855 20.85 -25.26 -0.48
CA SER A 855 19.49 -24.81 -0.12
C SER A 855 19.61 -23.51 0.69
N ALA A 856 19.19 -22.31 0.31
CA ALA A 856 18.06 -21.77 -0.48
C ALA A 856 16.94 -21.17 0.40
N ALA A 857 16.49 -19.98 -0.03
CA ALA A 857 15.16 -19.39 0.10
C ALA A 857 14.50 -19.21 1.50
N ASN A 858 14.55 -17.97 2.00
CA ASN A 858 13.45 -16.99 1.85
C ASN A 858 11.98 -17.46 2.13
N GLY A 859 11.69 -17.94 3.33
CA GLY A 859 10.36 -18.03 4.01
C GLY A 859 9.04 -18.33 3.24
N PRO A 860 8.00 -17.44 3.29
CA PRO A 860 7.02 -17.25 4.40
C PRO A 860 5.49 -17.18 3.99
N SER A 861 4.57 -16.45 4.71
CA SER A 861 3.11 -16.34 4.38
C SER A 861 2.20 -15.27 5.12
N ALA A 862 0.96 -15.05 4.58
CA ALA A 862 -0.39 -14.65 5.15
C ALA A 862 -0.86 -13.20 5.58
N ALA A 863 -2.06 -12.76 5.13
CA ALA A 863 -2.67 -11.43 5.43
C ALA A 863 -3.81 -11.37 6.48
N ARG A 864 -3.72 -10.46 7.48
CA ARG A 864 -4.80 -9.64 8.16
C ARG A 864 -4.30 -8.89 9.42
N ALA A 865 -4.62 -7.63 9.75
CA ALA A 865 -5.87 -6.89 9.52
C ALA A 865 -5.73 -5.33 9.42
N LEU A 866 -6.86 -4.59 9.31
CA LEU A 866 -6.98 -3.22 8.75
C LEU A 866 -7.26 -2.05 9.74
N ALA A 867 -7.26 -0.83 9.16
CA ALA A 867 -7.96 0.42 9.53
C ALA A 867 -7.56 1.15 10.82
N ARG A 868 -7.35 0.43 11.93
CA ARG A 868 -6.43 0.89 13.00
C ARG A 868 -5.00 0.62 12.39
N ARG A 869 -3.84 0.65 13.05
CA ARG A 869 -3.50 -0.13 14.24
C ARG A 869 -4.10 -1.53 14.18
N ALA A 870 -3.97 -2.19 13.04
CA ALA A 870 -3.74 -3.61 13.06
C ALA A 870 -2.37 -3.85 12.42
N LYS A 871 -1.50 -4.46 13.22
CA LYS A 871 -0.38 -5.20 12.70
C LYS A 871 -0.98 -6.42 12.01
N GLY A 872 -0.95 -6.46 10.67
CA GLY A 872 -1.02 -7.74 9.98
C GLY A 872 -1.50 -7.86 8.54
N ASP A 873 -2.09 -6.84 7.94
CA ASP A 873 -2.65 -7.01 6.60
C ASP A 873 -1.47 -7.04 5.58
N LEU A 874 -1.05 -8.24 5.18
CA LEU A 874 0.15 -8.57 4.38
C LEU A 874 -0.16 -8.44 2.87
N ALA A 875 0.68 -7.78 2.04
CA ALA A 875 0.42 -7.50 0.62
C ALA A 875 0.29 -8.73 -0.32
N MET A 876 -0.73 -9.56 -0.12
CA MET A 876 -1.01 -10.77 -0.90
C MET A 876 -1.48 -10.45 -2.31
N ILE A 877 -0.99 -11.24 -3.26
CA ILE A 877 -1.24 -11.17 -4.70
C ILE A 877 -1.66 -12.56 -5.18
N GLY A 878 -2.77 -12.65 -5.91
CA GLY A 878 -3.29 -13.94 -6.40
C GLY A 878 -4.01 -14.80 -5.34
N GLY A 879 -3.76 -14.55 -4.05
CA GLY A 879 -3.98 -15.48 -2.93
C GLY A 879 -2.66 -16.06 -2.40
N SER A 880 -1.59 -15.96 -3.19
CA SER A 880 -0.19 -16.07 -2.79
C SER A 880 0.29 -14.74 -2.20
N PHE A 881 1.58 -14.61 -1.94
CA PHE A 881 2.21 -13.32 -1.65
C PHE A 881 3.07 -12.80 -2.82
N SER A 882 3.27 -11.47 -2.91
CA SER A 882 4.24 -10.86 -3.82
C SER A 882 5.30 -10.01 -3.10
N PRO A 883 6.57 -10.48 -3.10
CA PRO A 883 7.74 -9.71 -2.66
C PRO A 883 7.83 -8.30 -3.23
N GLY A 884 7.40 -8.08 -4.48
CA GLY A 884 7.39 -6.76 -5.12
C GLY A 884 6.38 -5.80 -4.48
N ALA A 885 5.16 -6.27 -4.22
CA ALA A 885 4.09 -5.44 -3.69
C ALA A 885 4.39 -4.89 -2.29
N GLU A 886 5.04 -5.68 -1.43
CA GLU A 886 5.45 -5.17 -0.12
C GLU A 886 6.73 -4.36 -0.14
N PHE A 887 7.75 -4.73 -0.93
CA PHE A 887 9.01 -3.97 -0.91
C PHE A 887 8.74 -2.48 -1.14
N LEU A 888 7.85 -2.18 -2.08
CA LEU A 888 7.47 -0.82 -2.41
C LEU A 888 6.58 -0.20 -1.31
N ARG A 889 5.61 -0.94 -0.76
CA ARG A 889 4.78 -0.52 0.39
C ARG A 889 5.54 -0.28 1.70
N SER A 890 6.67 -0.94 1.93
CA SER A 890 7.53 -0.74 3.11
C SER A 890 8.52 0.41 2.89
N GLN A 891 9.02 0.58 1.65
CA GLN A 891 9.93 1.65 1.22
C GLN A 891 9.25 3.00 0.93
N ARG A 892 7.94 3.15 1.20
CA ARG A 892 7.18 4.41 1.12
C ARG A 892 7.99 5.64 1.51
N THR A 893 8.20 6.55 0.58
CA THR A 893 8.72 7.91 0.82
C THR A 893 7.66 8.85 1.39
N TRP A 894 6.38 8.52 1.26
CA TRP A 894 5.22 9.34 1.63
C TRP A 894 4.49 8.75 2.86
N THR A 895 3.99 9.60 3.75
CA THR A 895 3.79 9.25 5.19
C THR A 895 2.36 9.41 5.73
N GLY A 896 1.36 9.53 4.85
CA GLY A 896 -0.05 9.69 5.21
C GLY A 896 -0.57 11.12 5.04
N LEU A 897 -1.87 11.25 4.81
CA LEU A 897 -2.60 12.51 5.02
C LEU A 897 -3.02 12.60 6.49
N GLY A 898 -3.04 13.82 7.03
CA GLY A 898 -3.40 14.11 8.42
C GLY A 898 -4.80 13.61 8.77
N SER A 899 -5.01 13.25 10.03
CA SER A 899 -6.31 12.81 10.56
C SER A 899 -7.15 13.98 11.08
N ASP A 900 -6.91 15.17 10.54
CA ASP A 900 -7.06 16.46 11.21
C ASP A 900 -8.43 17.07 10.88
N PHE A 901 -9.49 16.40 11.35
CA PHE A 901 -10.85 16.95 11.36
C PHE A 901 -11.24 17.23 12.80
N ASN A 902 -11.02 18.47 13.25
CA ASN A 902 -11.35 18.91 14.61
C ASN A 902 -12.25 20.15 14.54
N SER A 903 -13.55 19.93 14.65
CA SER A 903 -14.63 20.90 14.37
C SER A 903 -14.82 21.94 15.50
N ALA A 904 -13.72 22.51 16.00
CA ALA A 904 -13.69 23.33 17.21
C ALA A 904 -12.73 24.54 17.13
N ALA A 905 -12.06 24.79 16.00
CA ALA A 905 -11.15 25.93 15.83
C ALA A 905 -11.84 27.23 15.39
N ASN A 906 -13.17 27.33 15.54
CA ASN A 906 -13.97 28.42 14.97
C ASN A 906 -14.99 29.01 15.96
N SER A 907 -14.49 29.61 17.06
CA SER A 907 -15.19 30.68 17.82
C SER A 907 -14.37 31.22 19.00
N VAL A 908 -13.60 32.30 18.79
CA VAL A 908 -13.61 33.55 19.60
C VAL A 908 -13.13 34.69 18.70
N GLN A 909 -13.79 35.84 18.78
CA GLN A 909 -13.60 37.07 17.99
C GLN A 909 -12.65 38.06 18.73
N TYR A 910 -12.04 39.10 18.17
CA TYR A 910 -11.89 39.65 16.81
C TYR A 910 -10.69 40.64 16.85
N ASP A 911 -10.11 40.99 15.69
CA ASP A 911 -9.61 42.32 15.28
C ASP A 911 -8.29 42.30 14.48
N GLY A 912 -8.37 42.70 13.20
CA GLY A 912 -7.27 43.35 12.45
C GLY A 912 -6.14 42.46 11.90
N GLU A 913 -6.11 42.32 10.57
CA GLU A 913 -4.93 42.00 9.73
C GLU A 913 -4.22 40.65 9.97
N GLY A 914 -4.44 39.67 9.07
CA GLY A 914 -3.67 38.42 9.03
C GLY A 914 -4.34 37.33 8.18
N GLU A 915 -3.54 36.53 7.46
CA GLU A 915 -3.99 35.48 6.53
C GLU A 915 -4.39 34.17 7.25
N ASP A 916 -5.34 33.42 6.69
CA ASP A 916 -5.70 32.05 7.10
C ASP A 916 -5.41 31.08 5.92
N ASP A 917 -4.36 30.26 6.04
CA ASP A 917 -3.77 29.52 4.92
C ASP A 917 -4.37 28.11 4.71
N SER A 918 -5.31 27.99 3.78
CA SER A 918 -5.84 26.70 3.31
C SER A 918 -4.92 26.04 2.25
N THR A 919 -3.68 25.72 2.63
CA THR A 919 -2.65 25.10 1.78
C THR A 919 -2.37 25.82 0.46
N LEU A 920 -1.64 26.93 0.56
CA LEU A 920 -0.94 27.59 -0.56
C LEU A 920 -0.33 26.59 -1.56
N VAL A 921 -0.64 26.77 -2.85
CA VAL A 921 -0.01 26.03 -3.95
C VAL A 921 1.41 26.57 -4.15
N VAL A 922 2.40 25.89 -3.56
CA VAL A 922 3.81 26.28 -3.66
C VAL A 922 4.36 25.95 -5.06
N GLU A 923 4.54 26.97 -5.92
CA GLU A 923 5.22 26.80 -7.22
C GLU A 923 6.69 26.38 -7.01
N GLY A 924 7.01 25.15 -7.37
CA GLY A 924 8.28 24.50 -7.05
C GLY A 924 9.51 24.94 -7.86
N ARG A 925 9.86 26.23 -7.91
CA ARG A 925 11.09 26.74 -8.57
C ARG A 925 12.40 26.41 -7.84
N LYS A 926 12.59 25.15 -7.42
CA LYS A 926 13.87 24.62 -6.89
C LYS A 926 14.15 23.22 -7.46
N GLY A 927 14.57 23.21 -8.73
CA GLY A 927 15.06 22.04 -9.46
C GLY A 927 16.19 22.42 -10.43
N ILE A 928 16.44 21.59 -11.44
CA ILE A 928 17.57 21.72 -12.37
C ILE A 928 17.57 23.03 -13.18
N ALA A 929 16.41 23.70 -13.31
CA ALA A 929 16.24 24.96 -14.05
C ALA A 929 16.85 26.23 -13.41
N ARG A 930 17.93 26.12 -12.60
CA ARG A 930 18.52 27.22 -11.82
C ARG A 930 19.36 28.22 -12.65
N GLY A 931 18.97 28.51 -13.88
CA GLY A 931 19.72 29.38 -14.80
C GLY A 931 18.96 29.93 -16.01
N TYR A 932 17.64 29.66 -16.14
CA TYR A 932 16.86 30.11 -17.29
C TYR A 932 16.14 31.43 -17.00
N THR A 933 16.62 32.52 -17.59
CA THR A 933 15.90 33.81 -17.68
C THR A 933 15.02 33.81 -18.94
N VAL A 934 13.73 34.12 -18.77
CA VAL A 934 12.77 34.28 -19.87
C VAL A 934 12.43 35.77 -20.00
N GLY A 935 12.83 36.39 -21.11
CA GLY A 935 12.51 37.79 -21.45
C GLY A 935 13.42 38.85 -20.81
N GLU A 936 13.46 40.03 -21.44
CA GLU A 936 14.16 41.22 -20.94
C GLU A 936 13.22 42.08 -20.08
N SER A 937 13.17 41.83 -18.77
CA SER A 937 12.62 42.79 -17.81
C SER A 937 13.34 42.67 -16.47
N VAL A 938 14.18 43.66 -16.15
CA VAL A 938 14.84 43.76 -14.85
C VAL A 938 14.06 44.74 -13.98
N ASP A 939 13.28 44.23 -13.03
CA ASP A 939 13.21 44.80 -11.68
C ASP A 939 12.58 43.80 -10.70
N ARG A 940 12.65 44.10 -9.40
CA ARG A 940 12.33 43.17 -8.30
C ARG A 940 11.07 43.55 -7.52
N HIS A 941 10.43 42.54 -6.95
CA HIS A 941 10.10 42.52 -5.53
C HIS A 941 10.51 41.18 -4.92
#